data_AF-A0A7J7Y7R9-F1
#
_entry.id   AF-A0A7J7Y7R9-F1
#
_cell.length_a   1.000
_cell.length_b   1.000
_cell.length_c   1.000
_cell.angle_alpha   90.00
_cell.angle_beta   90.00
_cell.angle_gamma   90.00
#
_symmetry.space_group_name_H-M   'P 1'
#
loop_
_entity.id
_entity.type
_entity.pdbx_description
1 polymer ?
#
loop_
_entity_poly.entity_id
_entity_poly.type
_entity_poly.pdbx_seq_one_letter_code
_entity_poly.pdbx_strand_id
1 'polypeptide(L)'
;MSILTSPRGKVEVVHCRRTESRDIFCIKNLIRKFTQKLFGRLNIIYLLEKANLAITLCNDKEEIMAHATFLDYPNWNVANQEDWVSMFWELDKELQCTPLNTLFMHLFVAVDEYSTGCCKEIIWSVFKAVPELHFIFLIVPAYMSLGSTLITVFDQVGNIPNLTFDEDFAVHICYRHSHYPQLHIRKARVEDHDDLMPIFMQHDTILRATYGEYFLAELIEAQDKENHAVVCEVEGVAVGFMSVCSRVNMELLHQCFDLGPFHGFCDPHPDDVLEQPRDLSFQGSQDISPMRSRQDSQLTVMSQELGTPEIKERYSIQMRWSNLEDIKSSRFSYVSTASSQPGDTTPFRPVYKGASSAFCVQLFCIDEKYEARSLDFMKFVFSLFPDKNFCLISLPHLTPEFVLIQNFVKVVPFNNCTLDQDLYFFHRSGLLKKIKIRLATLLDTSGVEYLISNLKLNKRILEDLKQYNDAQRDPGGTPLQAFVAEVAEQVVGIAVIRDEMDIEYIRSHYNIEDFIYFSHHQREEHAHLFHFAINPIFRHYTKFFLKEIFRLGHKSCLYYPIYPASRDGKFQSSYAHSLTSALHYLVPVRPRRQIVYPLEKLGINAPSKEVSKEPMSYALYHTNRKLTLEPKITVNARIVVVGASNVGISFLETLVFCAHLKFTNLTLISTHGLPGKKLLGSEQRKFLASDQSYTDKDHALMSLCSWVNVVVGRMTAIDRAAKHVVVSQEDIVLYDHLILCTGQQYQVPCPTGADISQHLTTRDIPEGRKQRYTGQVPRNHFTLNDEEDCLNAQIWIRNHSITTEDRQRSPVLCC
;
A
#
# COMPACT_ATOMS: atom_id res chain seq x y z
N MET A 1 -20.73 9.55 15.70
CA MET A 1 -21.67 10.65 15.38
C MET A 1 -21.70 11.58 16.57
N SER A 2 -21.79 12.88 16.34
CA SER A 2 -21.76 13.90 17.39
C SER A 2 -23.15 14.54 17.52
N ILE A 3 -23.46 15.09 18.69
CA ILE A 3 -24.75 15.73 18.96
C ILE A 3 -24.53 17.24 19.10
N LEU A 4 -25.16 18.02 18.23
CA LEU A 4 -25.15 19.48 18.30
C LEU A 4 -26.43 19.99 18.94
N THR A 5 -26.31 20.95 19.84
CA THR A 5 -27.45 21.64 20.45
C THR A 5 -27.43 23.11 20.04
N SER A 6 -28.53 23.60 19.48
CA SER A 6 -28.66 25.02 19.13
C SER A 6 -28.81 25.89 20.36
N PRO A 7 -28.56 27.21 20.27
CA PRO A 7 -28.85 28.15 21.35
C PRO A 7 -30.33 28.15 21.79
N ARG A 8 -31.22 27.61 20.96
CA ARG A 8 -32.67 27.47 21.24
C ARG A 8 -33.04 26.09 21.79
N GLY A 9 -32.06 25.23 22.07
CA GLY A 9 -32.26 23.89 22.64
C GLY A 9 -32.64 22.81 21.61
N LYS A 10 -32.59 23.10 20.31
CA LYS A 10 -32.85 22.10 19.27
C LYS A 10 -31.62 21.22 19.09
N VAL A 11 -31.83 19.90 19.09
CA VAL A 11 -30.75 18.91 18.99
C VAL A 11 -30.72 18.31 17.60
N GLU A 12 -29.55 18.25 16.98
CA GLU A 12 -29.29 17.59 15.70
C GLU A 12 -28.11 16.63 15.88
N VAL A 13 -28.25 15.41 15.35
CA VAL A 13 -27.14 14.46 15.27
C VAL A 13 -26.42 14.70 13.95
N VAL A 14 -25.10 14.77 14.02
CA VAL A 14 -24.25 15.11 12.89
C VAL A 14 -23.12 14.12 12.70
N HIS A 15 -22.68 14.02 11.46
CA HIS A 15 -21.49 13.26 11.10
C HIS A 15 -20.67 14.02 10.06
N CYS A 16 -19.35 13.88 10.14
CA CYS A 16 -18.42 14.47 9.19
C CYS A 16 -18.11 13.47 8.07
N ARG A 17 -18.07 13.95 6.83
CA ARG A 17 -17.49 13.22 5.71
C ARG A 17 -16.64 14.15 4.85
N ARG A 18 -15.89 13.56 3.91
CA ARG A 18 -15.19 14.36 2.90
C ARG A 18 -16.19 15.05 1.98
N THR A 19 -15.81 16.23 1.51
CA THR A 19 -16.61 16.99 0.56
C THR A 19 -16.59 16.32 -0.81
N GLU A 20 -17.74 16.21 -1.41
CA GLU A 20 -17.93 15.65 -2.74
C GLU A 20 -18.39 16.71 -3.74
N SER A 21 -18.20 16.48 -5.04
CA SER A 21 -18.59 17.45 -6.08
C SER A 21 -20.08 17.80 -6.04
N ARG A 22 -20.95 16.89 -5.58
CA ARG A 22 -22.39 17.15 -5.41
C ARG A 22 -22.71 18.19 -4.32
N ASP A 23 -21.80 18.38 -3.37
CA ASP A 23 -21.99 19.31 -2.24
C ASP A 23 -21.87 20.78 -2.68
N ILE A 24 -21.24 21.04 -3.84
CA ILE A 24 -20.91 22.39 -4.33
C ILE A 24 -22.13 23.33 -4.34
N PHE A 25 -23.30 22.84 -4.76
CA PHE A 25 -24.51 23.66 -4.83
C PHE A 25 -24.96 24.12 -3.43
N CYS A 26 -24.99 23.19 -2.47
CA CYS A 26 -25.38 23.48 -1.10
C CYS A 26 -24.36 24.39 -0.39
N ILE A 27 -23.06 24.15 -0.62
CA ILE A 27 -21.99 25.01 -0.09
C ILE A 27 -22.17 26.45 -0.60
N LYS A 28 -22.46 26.64 -1.89
CA LYS A 28 -22.72 27.96 -2.47
C LYS A 28 -23.91 28.66 -1.81
N ASN A 29 -24.97 27.94 -1.45
CA ASN A 29 -26.15 28.49 -0.79
C ASN A 29 -25.87 28.94 0.66
N LEU A 30 -24.85 28.38 1.32
CA LEU A 30 -24.43 28.79 2.66
C LEU A 30 -23.50 30.02 2.66
N ILE A 31 -22.97 30.42 1.49
CA ILE A 31 -22.08 31.59 1.38
C ILE A 31 -22.89 32.88 1.55
N ARG A 32 -22.43 33.72 2.48
CA ARG A 32 -23.05 35.02 2.78
C ARG A 32 -22.12 36.16 2.43
N LYS A 33 -22.65 37.39 2.43
CA LYS A 33 -21.84 38.61 2.25
C LYS A 33 -20.69 38.69 3.26
N PHE A 34 -20.91 38.24 4.50
CA PHE A 34 -19.88 38.18 5.53
C PHE A 34 -18.74 37.21 5.16
N THR A 35 -19.08 35.99 4.73
CA THR A 35 -18.12 34.99 4.23
C THR A 35 -17.25 35.54 3.09
N GLN A 36 -17.87 36.22 2.12
CA GLN A 36 -17.15 36.81 0.99
C GLN A 36 -16.19 37.92 1.40
N LYS A 37 -16.46 38.62 2.51
CA LYS A 37 -15.54 39.64 3.03
C LYS A 37 -14.36 39.03 3.80
N LEU A 38 -14.58 37.92 4.53
CA LEU A 38 -13.52 37.22 5.26
C LEU A 38 -12.55 36.46 4.35
N PHE A 39 -13.10 35.72 3.38
CA PHE A 39 -12.35 34.77 2.55
C PHE A 39 -12.17 35.23 1.10
N GLY A 40 -12.74 36.40 0.74
CA GLY A 40 -12.74 36.89 -0.63
C GLY A 40 -13.78 36.22 -1.54
N ARG A 41 -13.73 36.57 -2.83
CA ARG A 41 -14.58 35.95 -3.86
C ARG A 41 -13.92 34.68 -4.39
N LEU A 42 -14.41 33.53 -3.93
CA LEU A 42 -13.81 32.24 -4.22
C LEU A 42 -14.60 31.47 -5.30
N ASN A 43 -13.88 30.84 -6.23
CA ASN A 43 -14.44 29.80 -7.08
C ASN A 43 -14.39 28.47 -6.31
N ILE A 44 -15.53 28.02 -5.79
CA ILE A 44 -15.63 26.81 -4.96
C ILE A 44 -15.15 25.55 -5.68
N ILE A 45 -15.40 25.44 -6.98
CA ILE A 45 -14.99 24.27 -7.76
C ILE A 45 -13.46 24.21 -7.82
N TYR A 46 -12.84 25.34 -8.17
CA TYR A 46 -11.38 25.46 -8.21
C TYR A 46 -10.75 25.23 -6.83
N LEU A 47 -11.36 25.79 -5.78
CA LEU A 47 -10.87 25.65 -4.41
C LEU A 47 -10.89 24.19 -3.94
N LEU A 48 -11.99 23.48 -4.16
CA LEU A 48 -12.10 22.06 -3.80
C LEU A 48 -11.12 21.19 -4.60
N GLU A 49 -10.88 21.54 -5.86
CA GLU A 49 -9.96 20.79 -6.71
C GLU A 49 -8.50 20.94 -6.27
N LYS A 50 -8.13 22.09 -5.70
CA LYS A 50 -6.77 22.38 -5.20
C LYS A 50 -6.59 22.10 -3.71
N ALA A 51 -7.65 21.78 -2.99
CA ALA A 51 -7.63 21.54 -1.55
C ALA A 51 -6.77 20.36 -1.15
N ASN A 52 -6.03 20.48 -0.05
CA ASN A 52 -5.41 19.31 0.60
C ASN A 52 -6.47 18.53 1.41
N LEU A 53 -7.41 19.24 2.04
CA LEU A 53 -8.45 18.66 2.87
C LEU A 53 -9.74 19.50 2.77
N ALA A 54 -10.85 18.84 2.49
CA ALA A 54 -12.18 19.46 2.47
C ALA A 54 -13.16 18.56 3.23
N ILE A 55 -13.85 19.13 4.22
CA ILE A 55 -14.77 18.40 5.10
C ILE A 55 -16.16 19.04 5.03
N THR A 56 -17.17 18.19 4.91
CA THR A 56 -18.58 18.55 4.96
C THR A 56 -19.21 17.89 6.20
N LEU A 57 -19.98 18.66 6.96
CA LEU A 57 -20.77 18.18 8.07
C LEU A 57 -22.23 18.02 7.64
N CYS A 58 -22.78 16.84 7.82
CA CYS A 58 -24.16 16.50 7.48
C CYS A 58 -24.96 16.13 8.73
N ASN A 59 -26.27 16.35 8.70
CA ASN A 59 -27.20 15.75 9.67
C ASN A 59 -27.58 14.31 9.28
N ASP A 60 -28.39 13.64 10.11
CA ASP A 60 -28.92 12.29 9.85
C ASP A 60 -29.73 12.15 8.54
N LYS A 61 -30.17 13.27 7.95
CA LYS A 61 -30.90 13.31 6.68
C LYS A 61 -30.00 13.59 5.48
N GLU A 62 -28.67 13.58 5.67
CA GLU A 62 -27.67 13.94 4.66
C GLU A 62 -27.78 15.41 4.18
N GLU A 63 -28.41 16.29 4.96
CA GLU A 63 -28.46 17.72 4.68
C GLU A 63 -27.17 18.39 5.18
N ILE A 64 -26.58 19.23 4.34
CA ILE A 64 -25.30 19.88 4.63
C ILE A 64 -25.51 21.01 5.64
N MET A 65 -24.90 20.86 6.81
CA MET A 65 -24.95 21.83 7.90
C MET A 65 -23.76 22.80 7.88
N ALA A 66 -22.58 22.31 7.48
CA ALA A 66 -21.37 23.13 7.40
C ALA A 66 -20.33 22.53 6.46
N HIS A 67 -19.39 23.36 6.05
CA HIS A 67 -18.27 22.97 5.20
C HIS A 67 -17.03 23.81 5.51
N ALA A 68 -15.86 23.17 5.48
CA ALA A 68 -14.58 23.85 5.52
C ALA A 68 -13.58 23.27 4.53
N THR A 69 -12.73 24.14 3.97
CA THR A 69 -11.64 23.76 3.07
C THR A 69 -10.29 24.26 3.60
N PHE A 70 -9.29 23.41 3.52
CA PHE A 70 -7.95 23.61 4.05
C PHE A 70 -6.87 23.37 2.98
N LEU A 71 -5.89 24.26 2.95
CA LEU A 71 -4.72 24.18 2.06
C LEU A 71 -3.41 24.36 2.84
N ASP A 72 -2.30 24.04 2.20
CA ASP A 72 -0.95 24.09 2.78
C ASP A 72 -0.19 25.41 2.59
N TYR A 73 -0.92 26.45 2.18
CA TYR A 73 -0.45 27.82 2.05
C TYR A 73 -1.53 28.83 2.47
N PRO A 74 -1.13 30.07 2.82
CA PRO A 74 -2.05 31.14 3.21
C PRO A 74 -3.27 31.35 2.29
N ASN A 75 -4.41 31.69 2.88
CA ASN A 75 -5.68 31.94 2.15
C ASN A 75 -5.74 33.29 1.45
N TRP A 76 -4.83 34.20 1.79
CA TRP A 76 -4.59 35.46 1.09
C TRP A 76 -3.16 35.47 0.55
N ASN A 77 -2.89 36.28 -0.48
CA ASN A 77 -1.56 36.40 -1.09
C ASN A 77 -0.63 37.26 -0.23
N VAL A 78 -0.43 36.84 1.02
CA VAL A 78 0.49 37.48 1.99
C VAL A 78 1.89 36.91 1.86
N ALA A 79 2.04 35.65 1.46
CA ALA A 79 3.33 34.98 1.24
C ALA A 79 3.25 34.07 0.02
N ASN A 80 4.41 33.83 -0.59
CA ASN A 80 4.58 32.80 -1.60
C ASN A 80 4.31 31.41 -0.99
N GLN A 81 3.69 30.53 -1.78
CA GLN A 81 3.39 29.15 -1.36
C GLN A 81 4.65 28.39 -0.90
N GLU A 82 5.82 28.71 -1.46
CA GLU A 82 7.10 28.03 -1.18
C GLU A 82 7.79 28.47 0.13
N ASP A 83 7.57 29.71 0.58
CA ASP A 83 8.38 30.33 1.64
C ASP A 83 7.53 31.12 2.65
N TRP A 84 6.32 30.65 2.93
CA TRP A 84 5.50 31.26 3.97
C TRP A 84 6.11 31.10 5.36
N VAL A 85 6.89 30.04 5.62
CA VAL A 85 7.43 29.73 6.96
C VAL A 85 8.29 30.87 7.51
N SER A 86 9.12 31.50 6.67
CA SER A 86 10.02 32.59 7.06
C SER A 86 9.26 33.78 7.63
N MET A 87 8.14 34.17 7.00
CA MET A 87 7.29 35.26 7.47
C MET A 87 6.63 34.96 8.82
N PHE A 88 6.11 33.74 9.01
CA PHE A 88 5.47 33.38 10.29
C PHE A 88 6.49 33.24 11.42
N TRP A 89 7.75 32.92 11.10
CA TRP A 89 8.83 32.90 12.08
C TRP A 89 9.23 34.31 12.57
N GLU A 90 9.09 35.33 11.71
CA GLU A 90 9.25 36.73 12.10
C GLU A 90 8.11 37.23 13.00
N LEU A 91 6.88 36.71 12.80
CA LEU A 91 5.71 37.04 13.61
C LEU A 91 5.89 36.58 15.06
N ASP A 92 6.28 35.32 15.24
CA ASP A 92 6.56 34.75 16.57
C ASP A 92 7.62 33.64 16.46
N LYS A 93 8.77 33.88 17.10
CA LYS A 93 9.91 32.97 17.07
C LYS A 93 9.68 31.69 17.89
N GLU A 94 8.71 31.69 18.79
CA GLU A 94 8.35 30.52 19.61
C GLU A 94 7.43 29.56 18.85
N LEU A 95 6.73 30.04 17.80
CA LEU A 95 5.92 29.20 16.93
C LEU A 95 6.79 28.28 16.08
N GLN A 96 6.85 27.01 16.46
CA GLN A 96 7.49 25.95 15.67
C GLN A 96 6.57 25.45 14.55
N CYS A 97 6.05 26.36 13.73
CA CYS A 97 5.23 26.02 12.57
C CYS A 97 6.10 25.52 11.40
N THR A 98 5.62 24.49 10.72
CA THR A 98 6.29 23.83 9.60
C THR A 98 5.24 23.40 8.58
N PRO A 99 5.61 23.13 7.32
CA PRO A 99 4.67 22.60 6.33
C PRO A 99 4.06 21.25 6.68
N LEU A 100 4.70 20.49 7.58
CA LEU A 100 4.20 19.21 8.10
C LEU A 100 3.03 19.41 9.07
N ASN A 101 3.16 20.36 10.00
CA ASN A 101 2.26 20.52 11.15
C ASN A 101 1.28 21.70 11.02
N THR A 102 1.17 22.30 9.83
CA THR A 102 0.33 23.49 9.57
C THR A 102 -0.56 23.31 8.35
N LEU A 103 -1.81 23.76 8.48
CA LEU A 103 -2.76 23.99 7.39
C LEU A 103 -3.44 25.36 7.57
N PHE A 104 -3.97 25.91 6.48
CA PHE A 104 -4.66 27.19 6.44
C PHE A 104 -6.13 26.97 6.07
N MET A 105 -7.04 27.59 6.80
CA MET A 105 -8.46 27.58 6.49
C MET A 105 -8.76 28.59 5.38
N HIS A 106 -9.19 28.11 4.22
CA HIS A 106 -9.51 28.93 3.05
C HIS A 106 -11.00 29.24 2.92
N LEU A 107 -11.86 28.42 3.53
CA LEU A 107 -13.29 28.63 3.53
C LEU A 107 -13.91 27.98 4.76
N PHE A 108 -14.85 28.67 5.38
CA PHE A 108 -15.78 28.11 6.34
C PHE A 108 -17.18 28.66 6.09
N VAL A 109 -18.17 27.77 5.98
CA VAL A 109 -19.59 28.11 5.90
C VAL A 109 -20.39 27.16 6.77
N ALA A 110 -21.45 27.68 7.41
CA ALA A 110 -22.32 26.91 8.26
C ALA A 110 -23.73 27.51 8.31
N VAL A 111 -24.71 26.69 8.70
CA VAL A 111 -26.03 27.14 9.13
C VAL A 111 -25.89 27.89 10.46
N ASP A 112 -26.37 29.14 10.53
CA ASP A 112 -26.18 30.03 11.70
C ASP A 112 -26.57 29.41 13.02
N GLU A 113 -27.69 28.67 13.05
CA GLU A 113 -28.24 28.12 14.28
C GLU A 113 -27.28 27.15 14.98
N TYR A 114 -26.39 26.51 14.22
CA TYR A 114 -25.44 25.51 14.71
C TYR A 114 -23.98 25.88 14.45
N SER A 115 -23.69 27.09 13.98
CA SER A 115 -22.39 27.45 13.40
C SER A 115 -21.20 27.18 14.34
N THR A 116 -21.32 27.49 15.64
CA THR A 116 -20.29 27.24 16.65
C THR A 116 -20.05 25.74 16.88
N GLY A 117 -21.13 24.95 16.99
CA GLY A 117 -21.04 23.51 17.13
C GLY A 117 -20.39 22.86 15.90
N CYS A 118 -20.86 23.26 14.71
CA CYS A 118 -20.30 22.80 13.44
C CYS A 118 -18.80 23.12 13.30
N CYS A 119 -18.39 24.32 13.70
CA CYS A 119 -16.99 24.73 13.63
C CYS A 119 -16.11 23.84 14.51
N LYS A 120 -16.50 23.61 15.77
CA LYS A 120 -15.77 22.74 16.70
C LYS A 120 -15.66 21.30 16.19
N GLU A 121 -16.74 20.72 15.68
CA GLU A 121 -16.74 19.35 15.13
C GLU A 121 -15.85 19.21 13.89
N ILE A 122 -15.88 20.21 12.99
CA ILE A 122 -15.00 20.24 11.82
C ILE A 122 -13.53 20.31 12.24
N ILE A 123 -13.16 21.24 13.13
CA ILE A 123 -11.78 21.38 13.63
C ILE A 123 -11.32 20.09 14.32
N TRP A 124 -12.17 19.50 15.16
CA TRP A 124 -11.90 18.23 15.81
C TRP A 124 -11.66 17.09 14.82
N SER A 125 -12.45 17.03 13.75
CA SER A 125 -12.32 16.04 12.67
C SER A 125 -11.07 16.24 11.82
N VAL A 126 -10.65 17.49 11.59
CA VAL A 126 -9.40 17.81 10.88
C VAL A 126 -8.19 17.31 11.66
N PHE A 127 -8.13 17.60 12.97
CA PHE A 127 -7.04 17.12 13.83
C PHE A 127 -7.05 15.60 14.00
N LYS A 128 -8.23 14.95 13.98
CA LYS A 128 -8.33 13.47 13.94
C LYS A 128 -7.77 12.91 12.63
N ALA A 129 -8.11 13.52 11.50
CA ALA A 129 -7.72 13.04 10.17
C ALA A 129 -6.24 13.26 9.84
N VAL A 130 -5.59 14.28 10.43
CA VAL A 130 -4.18 14.60 10.22
C VAL A 130 -3.45 14.63 11.58
N PRO A 131 -2.88 13.50 12.02
CA PRO A 131 -2.23 13.39 13.33
C PRO A 131 -1.04 14.35 13.53
N GLU A 132 -0.31 14.68 12.46
CA GLU A 132 0.86 15.56 12.49
C GLU A 132 0.49 17.04 12.61
N LEU A 133 -0.76 17.40 12.33
CA LEU A 133 -1.23 18.78 12.34
C LEU A 133 -1.29 19.33 13.77
N HIS A 134 -0.57 20.41 14.03
CA HIS A 134 -0.54 21.11 15.32
C HIS A 134 -1.27 22.46 15.26
N PHE A 135 -1.24 23.11 14.10
CA PHE A 135 -1.75 24.46 13.92
C PHE A 135 -2.67 24.53 12.70
N ILE A 136 -3.81 25.19 12.89
CA ILE A 136 -4.65 25.67 11.79
C ILE A 136 -4.59 27.19 11.81
N PHE A 137 -4.17 27.79 10.71
CA PHE A 137 -4.09 29.23 10.57
C PHE A 137 -5.30 29.77 9.81
N LEU A 138 -5.70 31.00 10.17
CA LEU A 138 -6.70 31.76 9.47
C LEU A 138 -6.23 33.21 9.35
N ILE A 139 -6.12 33.70 8.12
CA ILE A 139 -5.70 35.07 7.83
C ILE A 139 -6.91 35.84 7.33
N VAL A 140 -7.17 37.01 7.93
CA VAL A 140 -8.30 37.87 7.57
C VAL A 140 -7.86 39.33 7.50
N PRO A 141 -8.52 40.18 6.69
CA PRO A 141 -8.21 41.60 6.68
C PRO A 141 -8.35 42.21 8.09
N ALA A 142 -7.42 43.04 8.54
CA ALA A 142 -7.36 43.49 9.94
C ALA A 142 -8.58 44.32 10.39
N TYR A 143 -9.32 44.93 9.45
CA TYR A 143 -10.56 45.65 9.74
C TYR A 143 -11.78 44.73 9.96
N MET A 144 -11.66 43.42 9.68
CA MET A 144 -12.71 42.43 9.87
C MET A 144 -12.61 41.75 11.24
N SER A 145 -13.75 41.59 11.91
CA SER A 145 -13.87 40.66 13.04
C SER A 145 -14.19 39.24 12.55
N LEU A 146 -13.62 38.21 13.17
CA LEU A 146 -13.91 36.79 12.91
C LEU A 146 -15.39 36.38 13.10
N GLY A 147 -16.20 37.23 13.73
CA GLY A 147 -17.58 36.92 14.10
C GLY A 147 -17.65 35.97 15.31
N SER A 148 -18.87 35.74 15.81
CA SER A 148 -19.11 34.98 17.05
C SER A 148 -18.75 33.49 16.96
N THR A 149 -18.56 32.95 15.75
CA THR A 149 -18.28 31.52 15.55
C THR A 149 -16.78 31.24 15.56
N LEU A 150 -16.02 31.85 14.66
CA LEU A 150 -14.59 31.55 14.47
C LEU A 150 -13.75 32.01 15.67
N ILE A 151 -14.16 33.09 16.35
CA ILE A 151 -13.49 33.58 17.57
C ILE A 151 -13.52 32.57 18.73
N THR A 152 -14.37 31.53 18.67
CA THR A 152 -14.45 30.50 19.72
C THR A 152 -13.36 29.43 19.62
N VAL A 153 -12.64 29.37 18.49
CA VAL A 153 -11.60 28.37 18.23
C VAL A 153 -10.27 28.96 17.74
N PHE A 154 -10.27 30.24 17.37
CA PHE A 154 -9.10 30.94 16.85
C PHE A 154 -8.71 32.11 17.76
N ASP A 155 -7.43 32.14 18.13
CA ASP A 155 -6.80 33.22 18.89
C ASP A 155 -5.98 34.11 17.95
N GLN A 156 -6.04 35.43 18.12
CA GLN A 156 -5.23 36.36 17.33
C GLN A 156 -3.80 36.39 17.84
N VAL A 157 -2.83 36.26 16.94
CA VAL A 157 -1.40 36.26 17.28
C VAL A 157 -0.71 37.55 16.89
N GLY A 158 -1.06 38.12 15.75
CA GLY A 158 -0.50 39.38 15.30
C GLY A 158 -1.02 39.82 13.94
N ASN A 159 -0.40 40.84 13.39
CA ASN A 159 -0.74 41.39 12.07
C ASN A 159 0.46 41.30 11.14
N ILE A 160 0.19 41.09 9.85
CA ILE A 160 1.20 40.98 8.80
C ILE A 160 0.84 41.96 7.68
N PRO A 161 1.83 42.73 7.17
CA PRO A 161 1.60 43.62 6.03
C PRO A 161 1.38 42.81 4.75
N ASN A 162 0.48 43.26 3.88
CA ASN A 162 0.26 42.61 2.59
C ASN A 162 1.32 43.04 1.57
N LEU A 163 1.83 42.09 0.77
CA LEU A 163 2.75 42.34 -0.34
C LEU A 163 2.11 43.10 -1.52
N THR A 164 0.78 43.16 -1.60
CA THR A 164 0.03 43.64 -2.79
C THR A 164 -0.98 44.77 -2.55
N PHE A 165 -1.39 45.04 -1.31
CA PHE A 165 -2.36 46.08 -0.96
C PHE A 165 -1.91 46.84 0.30
N ASP A 166 -2.33 48.10 0.48
CA ASP A 166 -2.06 48.94 1.67
C ASP A 166 -2.82 48.50 2.94
N GLU A 167 -3.33 47.26 2.99
CA GLU A 167 -4.14 46.73 4.09
C GLU A 167 -3.39 45.66 4.87
N ASP A 168 -3.35 45.81 6.19
CA ASP A 168 -2.81 44.80 7.11
C ASP A 168 -3.77 43.61 7.25
N PHE A 169 -3.20 42.43 7.50
CA PHE A 169 -3.94 41.19 7.74
C PHE A 169 -3.70 40.69 9.15
N ALA A 170 -4.79 40.36 9.86
CA ALA A 170 -4.73 39.72 11.16
C ALA A 170 -4.58 38.21 11.01
N VAL A 171 -3.59 37.66 11.70
CA VAL A 171 -3.29 36.24 11.75
C VAL A 171 -3.89 35.63 13.01
N HIS A 172 -4.68 34.58 12.81
CA HIS A 172 -5.27 33.82 13.88
C HIS A 172 -4.84 32.36 13.84
N ILE A 173 -4.69 31.75 15.00
CA ILE A 173 -4.22 30.38 15.18
C ILE A 173 -5.23 29.59 15.99
N CYS A 174 -5.51 28.38 15.53
CA CYS A 174 -6.21 27.35 16.28
C CYS A 174 -5.20 26.25 16.64
N TYR A 175 -4.98 26.04 17.94
CA TYR A 175 -4.02 25.06 18.45
C TYR A 175 -4.66 23.70 18.64
N ARG A 176 -3.96 22.63 18.23
CA ARG A 176 -4.41 21.25 18.48
C ARG A 176 -4.66 20.98 19.95
N HIS A 177 -3.80 21.47 20.85
CA HIS A 177 -3.89 21.18 22.28
C HIS A 177 -5.15 21.75 22.95
N SER A 178 -5.76 22.79 22.37
CA SER A 178 -7.05 23.33 22.83
C SER A 178 -8.23 22.39 22.56
N HIS A 179 -8.05 21.42 21.64
CA HIS A 179 -9.07 20.43 21.26
C HIS A 179 -8.69 19.00 21.65
N TYR A 180 -7.39 18.69 21.67
CA TYR A 180 -6.80 17.40 22.02
C TYR A 180 -5.63 17.64 22.98
N PRO A 181 -5.84 17.54 24.30
CA PRO A 181 -4.78 17.74 25.27
C PRO A 181 -3.63 16.76 24.99
N GLN A 182 -2.41 17.20 25.26
CA GLN A 182 -1.27 16.31 25.20
C GLN A 182 -1.41 15.26 26.29
N LEU A 183 -1.32 13.99 25.89
CA LEU A 183 -1.44 12.88 26.83
C LEU A 183 -0.22 12.83 27.74
N HIS A 184 -0.44 12.73 29.05
CA HIS A 184 0.64 12.46 29.99
C HIS A 184 0.86 10.95 30.06
N ILE A 185 2.10 10.51 29.96
CA ILE A 185 2.43 9.08 29.87
C ILE A 185 3.34 8.70 31.01
N ARG A 186 2.95 7.64 31.73
CA ARG A 186 3.65 7.13 32.90
C ARG A 186 3.55 5.62 32.99
N LYS A 187 4.32 5.03 33.90
CA LYS A 187 4.15 3.61 34.25
C LYS A 187 2.76 3.37 34.84
N ALA A 188 2.18 2.23 34.47
CA ALA A 188 0.89 1.77 34.99
C ALA A 188 0.99 1.41 36.47
N ARG A 189 -0.10 1.62 37.19
CA ARG A 189 -0.32 1.27 38.60
C ARG A 189 -1.54 0.35 38.66
N VAL A 190 -1.62 -0.48 39.70
CA VAL A 190 -2.73 -1.44 39.86
C VAL A 190 -4.08 -0.72 39.92
N GLU A 191 -4.11 0.50 40.48
CA GLU A 191 -5.29 1.38 40.53
C GLU A 191 -5.85 1.74 39.15
N ASP A 192 -5.01 1.78 38.11
CA ASP A 192 -5.43 2.13 36.74
C ASP A 192 -6.32 1.03 36.12
N HIS A 193 -6.40 -0.16 36.74
CA HIS A 193 -7.24 -1.27 36.29
C HIS A 193 -8.69 -0.84 36.07
N ASP A 194 -9.29 -0.16 37.05
CA ASP A 194 -10.72 0.15 37.03
C ASP A 194 -11.08 1.18 35.94
N ASP A 195 -10.16 2.10 35.64
CA ASP A 195 -10.30 3.08 34.56
C ASP A 195 -10.18 2.44 33.17
N LEU A 196 -9.28 1.45 33.03
CA LEU A 196 -8.98 0.81 31.75
C LEU A 196 -9.99 -0.27 31.38
N MET A 197 -10.61 -0.92 32.37
CA MET A 197 -11.55 -2.01 32.13
C MET A 197 -12.73 -1.62 31.23
N PRO A 198 -13.40 -0.46 31.40
CA PRO A 198 -14.44 0.00 30.47
C PRO A 198 -13.96 0.12 29.02
N ILE A 199 -12.73 0.57 28.80
CA ILE A 199 -12.12 0.73 27.48
C ILE A 199 -11.89 -0.66 26.85
N PHE A 200 -11.38 -1.62 27.62
CA PHE A 200 -11.26 -3.00 27.17
C PHE A 200 -12.62 -3.66 26.91
N MET A 201 -13.63 -3.42 27.75
CA MET A 201 -14.97 -4.00 27.61
C MET A 201 -15.75 -3.45 26.41
N GLN A 202 -15.50 -2.21 25.99
CA GLN A 202 -16.07 -1.66 24.75
C GLN A 202 -15.53 -2.37 23.51
N HIS A 203 -14.30 -2.86 23.57
CA HIS A 203 -13.63 -3.49 22.44
C HIS A 203 -13.67 -5.02 22.48
N ASP A 204 -13.89 -5.67 23.64
CA ASP A 204 -13.92 -7.13 23.72
C ASP A 204 -14.58 -7.72 24.98
N THR A 205 -15.34 -8.81 24.80
CA THR A 205 -15.84 -9.68 25.88
C THR A 205 -15.07 -11.00 26.00
N ILE A 206 -14.22 -11.34 25.01
CA ILE A 206 -13.45 -12.59 24.88
C ILE A 206 -12.18 -12.56 25.73
N LEU A 207 -11.48 -11.43 25.80
CA LEU A 207 -10.32 -11.24 26.69
C LEU A 207 -10.64 -11.60 28.15
N ARG A 208 -11.79 -11.12 28.65
CA ARG A 208 -12.31 -11.45 29.99
C ARG A 208 -12.62 -12.94 30.16
N ALA A 209 -13.16 -13.57 29.11
CA ALA A 209 -13.46 -15.00 29.11
C ALA A 209 -12.19 -15.87 29.04
N THR A 210 -11.10 -15.36 28.45
CA THR A 210 -9.87 -16.12 28.19
C THR A 210 -8.84 -15.96 29.32
N TYR A 211 -8.74 -14.77 29.92
CA TYR A 211 -7.70 -14.46 30.92
C TYR A 211 -8.27 -14.05 32.30
N GLY A 212 -9.60 -14.04 32.46
CA GLY A 212 -10.26 -13.67 33.71
C GLY A 212 -10.39 -12.16 33.90
N GLU A 213 -11.03 -11.76 35.01
CA GLU A 213 -11.33 -10.35 35.32
C GLU A 213 -10.12 -9.56 35.83
N TYR A 214 -9.01 -10.23 36.17
CA TYR A 214 -7.83 -9.62 36.80
C TYR A 214 -6.58 -9.60 35.92
N PHE A 215 -6.67 -10.03 34.66
CA PHE A 215 -5.49 -10.19 33.79
C PHE A 215 -4.65 -8.91 33.65
N LEU A 216 -5.32 -7.75 33.63
CA LEU A 216 -4.65 -6.47 33.45
C LEU A 216 -3.89 -6.08 34.73
N ALA A 217 -4.45 -6.37 35.90
CA ALA A 217 -3.78 -6.17 37.18
C ALA A 217 -2.54 -7.08 37.29
N GLU A 218 -2.66 -8.36 36.93
CA GLU A 218 -1.52 -9.29 36.90
C GLU A 218 -0.41 -8.81 35.95
N LEU A 219 -0.76 -8.28 34.78
CA LEU A 219 0.21 -7.77 33.82
C LEU A 219 0.89 -6.49 34.30
N ILE A 220 0.16 -5.63 35.02
CA ILE A 220 0.71 -4.43 35.67
C ILE A 220 1.61 -4.80 36.87
N GLU A 221 1.26 -5.84 37.62
CA GLU A 221 2.07 -6.33 38.76
C GLU A 221 3.34 -7.05 38.30
N ALA A 222 3.29 -7.76 37.16
CA ALA A 222 4.41 -8.51 36.59
C ALA A 222 5.47 -7.65 35.87
N GLN A 223 5.49 -6.33 36.10
CA GLN A 223 6.50 -5.45 35.53
C GLN A 223 7.90 -5.75 36.11
N ASP A 224 8.88 -5.91 35.23
CA ASP A 224 10.27 -6.16 35.59
C ASP A 224 11.24 -5.29 34.75
N LYS A 225 12.47 -5.74 34.51
CA LYS A 225 13.46 -5.00 33.67
C LYS A 225 13.20 -5.17 32.17
N GLU A 226 12.51 -6.21 31.78
CA GLU A 226 12.25 -6.62 30.39
C GLU A 226 10.79 -6.36 29.99
N ASN A 227 9.87 -6.33 30.96
CA ASN A 227 8.44 -6.14 30.80
C ASN A 227 7.99 -4.84 31.48
N HIS A 228 7.31 -3.97 30.74
CA HIS A 228 6.79 -2.73 31.27
C HIS A 228 5.34 -2.50 30.83
N ALA A 229 4.54 -1.96 31.77
CA ALA A 229 3.17 -1.54 31.51
C ALA A 229 3.10 -0.01 31.62
N VAL A 230 2.50 0.63 30.63
CA VAL A 230 2.48 2.09 30.47
C VAL A 230 1.04 2.53 30.25
N VAL A 231 0.64 3.62 30.89
CA VAL A 231 -0.67 4.25 30.69
C VAL A 231 -0.52 5.67 30.18
N CYS A 232 -1.53 6.13 29.45
CA CYS A 232 -1.75 7.55 29.22
C CYS A 232 -2.89 8.04 30.11
N GLU A 233 -2.69 9.19 30.77
CA GLU A 233 -3.69 9.78 31.66
C GLU A 233 -4.10 11.18 31.20
N VAL A 234 -5.38 11.50 31.44
CA VAL A 234 -5.97 12.83 31.26
C VAL A 234 -6.73 13.16 32.52
N GLU A 235 -6.41 14.30 33.14
CA GLU A 235 -7.04 14.75 34.40
C GLU A 235 -7.00 13.71 35.54
N GLY A 236 -5.97 12.86 35.54
CA GLY A 236 -5.75 11.82 36.56
C GLY A 236 -6.46 10.49 36.30
N VAL A 237 -7.17 10.34 35.18
CA VAL A 237 -7.85 9.10 34.76
C VAL A 237 -7.04 8.43 33.66
N ALA A 238 -6.83 7.11 33.74
CA ALA A 238 -6.16 6.35 32.69
C ALA A 238 -7.07 6.15 31.47
N VAL A 239 -6.67 6.67 30.31
CA VAL A 239 -7.45 6.64 29.06
C VAL A 239 -6.84 5.76 27.96
N GLY A 240 -5.75 5.07 28.28
CA GLY A 240 -5.11 4.11 27.37
C GLY A 240 -3.94 3.38 28.04
N PHE A 241 -3.59 2.24 27.46
CA PHE A 241 -2.66 1.27 28.03
C PHE A 241 -1.77 0.66 26.93
N MET A 242 -0.50 0.43 27.27
CA MET A 242 0.46 -0.26 26.41
C MET A 242 1.36 -1.17 27.26
N SER A 243 1.38 -2.46 26.95
CA SER A 243 2.35 -3.42 27.49
C SER A 243 3.46 -3.67 26.48
N VAL A 244 4.71 -3.64 26.94
CA VAL A 244 5.90 -3.84 26.11
C VAL A 244 6.89 -4.81 26.74
N CYS A 245 7.58 -5.58 25.91
CA CYS A 245 8.52 -6.61 26.31
C CYS A 245 9.78 -6.60 25.45
N SER A 246 10.97 -6.70 26.05
CA SER A 246 12.23 -6.82 25.32
C SER A 246 12.56 -8.23 24.83
N ARG A 247 11.83 -9.27 25.27
CA ARG A 247 12.03 -10.64 24.81
C ARG A 247 11.38 -10.86 23.45
N VAL A 248 12.20 -10.85 22.41
CA VAL A 248 11.77 -11.11 21.04
C VAL A 248 12.40 -12.39 20.51
N ASN A 249 11.58 -13.31 19.95
CA ASN A 249 12.08 -14.51 19.27
C ASN A 249 12.64 -14.14 17.88
N MET A 250 13.89 -13.66 17.86
CA MET A 250 14.56 -13.23 16.63
C MET A 250 14.75 -14.37 15.62
N GLU A 251 14.98 -15.60 16.09
CA GLU A 251 15.19 -16.76 15.23
C GLU A 251 13.95 -17.05 14.37
N LEU A 252 12.76 -17.01 14.98
CA LEU A 252 11.49 -17.16 14.25
C LEU A 252 11.31 -16.04 13.23
N LEU A 253 11.62 -14.79 13.61
CA LEU A 253 11.48 -13.65 12.71
C LEU A 253 12.41 -13.76 11.50
N HIS A 254 13.69 -14.12 11.69
CA HIS A 254 14.65 -14.35 10.62
C HIS A 254 14.25 -15.49 9.68
N GLN A 255 13.48 -16.47 10.17
CA GLN A 255 12.97 -17.57 9.35
C GLN A 255 11.74 -17.19 8.52
N CYS A 256 10.94 -16.23 8.99
CA CYS A 256 9.62 -15.93 8.45
C CYS A 256 9.56 -14.65 7.61
N PHE A 257 10.45 -13.67 7.84
CA PHE A 257 10.36 -12.34 7.25
C PHE A 257 11.65 -11.89 6.56
N ASP A 258 11.51 -11.11 5.49
CA ASP A 258 12.64 -10.42 4.85
C ASP A 258 13.06 -9.20 5.68
N LEU A 259 14.06 -9.42 6.52
CA LEU A 259 14.63 -8.43 7.43
C LEU A 259 15.97 -7.85 6.93
N GLY A 260 16.38 -8.20 5.70
CA GLY A 260 17.61 -7.72 5.07
C GLY A 260 17.80 -6.19 5.15
N PRO A 261 16.80 -5.39 4.73
CA PRO A 261 16.88 -3.92 4.76
C PRO A 261 17.05 -3.31 6.16
N PHE A 262 16.77 -4.07 7.22
CA PHE A 262 16.79 -3.63 8.62
C PHE A 262 17.87 -4.34 9.44
N HIS A 263 18.81 -4.99 8.75
CA HIS A 263 19.89 -5.74 9.39
C HIS A 263 19.37 -6.75 10.44
N GLY A 264 18.25 -7.42 10.12
CA GLY A 264 17.68 -8.43 11.02
C GLY A 264 17.11 -7.88 12.34
N PHE A 265 16.95 -6.55 12.49
CA PHE A 265 16.72 -5.85 13.77
C PHE A 265 17.80 -6.10 14.83
N CYS A 266 19.02 -6.41 14.39
CA CYS A 266 20.20 -6.56 15.24
C CYS A 266 21.17 -5.39 15.04
N ASP A 267 22.05 -5.18 15.99
CA ASP A 267 23.18 -4.27 15.81
C ASP A 267 24.23 -4.91 14.88
N PRO A 268 24.90 -4.16 13.98
CA PRO A 268 25.90 -4.74 13.09
C PRO A 268 27.08 -5.39 13.82
N HIS A 269 27.47 -6.58 13.37
CA HIS A 269 28.57 -7.37 13.92
C HIS A 269 29.56 -7.82 12.82
N PRO A 270 30.88 -7.84 13.07
CA PRO A 270 31.87 -8.24 12.06
C PRO A 270 31.69 -9.67 11.52
N ASP A 271 31.09 -10.56 12.31
CA ASP A 271 30.83 -11.96 11.94
C ASP A 271 29.48 -12.18 11.23
N ASP A 272 28.79 -11.10 10.82
CA ASP A 272 27.55 -11.21 10.07
C ASP A 272 27.79 -11.78 8.67
N VAL A 273 26.91 -12.71 8.25
CA VAL A 273 26.95 -13.29 6.92
C VAL A 273 25.79 -12.70 6.11
N LEU A 274 26.07 -11.60 5.41
CA LEU A 274 25.06 -10.82 4.69
C LEU A 274 24.95 -11.16 3.20
N GLU A 275 25.97 -11.80 2.62
CA GLU A 275 26.00 -12.21 1.22
C GLU A 275 26.33 -13.69 1.09
N GLN A 276 25.86 -14.31 0.00
CA GLN A 276 26.31 -15.67 -0.36
C GLN A 276 27.82 -15.66 -0.61
N PRO A 277 28.59 -16.55 0.01
CA PRO A 277 29.98 -16.78 -0.36
C PRO A 277 30.04 -17.12 -1.85
N ARG A 278 30.81 -16.36 -2.63
CA ARG A 278 31.03 -16.69 -4.05
C ARG A 278 31.93 -17.93 -4.10
N ASP A 279 31.36 -19.07 -4.46
CA ASP A 279 32.14 -20.30 -4.65
C ASP A 279 33.17 -20.09 -5.77
N LEU A 280 34.44 -20.00 -5.38
CA LEU A 280 35.59 -20.15 -6.28
C LEU A 280 35.72 -21.64 -6.61
N SER A 281 35.09 -22.12 -7.69
CA SER A 281 35.49 -23.40 -8.28
C SER A 281 35.24 -23.48 -9.78
N PHE A 282 36.33 -23.36 -10.55
CA PHE A 282 36.50 -24.10 -11.80
C PHE A 282 38.00 -24.34 -12.02
N GLN A 283 38.48 -25.51 -11.57
CA GLN A 283 39.62 -26.19 -12.18
C GLN A 283 39.60 -27.69 -11.79
N GLY A 284 39.35 -28.54 -12.79
CA GLY A 284 40.17 -29.74 -13.04
C GLY A 284 39.86 -31.05 -12.32
N SER A 285 39.33 -32.00 -13.11
CA SER A 285 39.73 -33.42 -13.24
C SER A 285 39.19 -34.54 -12.32
N GLN A 286 38.42 -35.43 -12.98
CA GLN A 286 38.53 -36.90 -13.11
C GLN A 286 38.07 -37.88 -12.02
N ASP A 287 37.01 -38.62 -12.39
CA ASP A 287 36.74 -40.07 -12.33
C ASP A 287 36.99 -40.89 -11.04
N ILE A 288 35.94 -41.57 -10.54
CA ILE A 288 35.79 -43.05 -10.43
C ILE A 288 34.43 -43.42 -9.77
N SER A 289 33.85 -44.52 -10.26
CA SER A 289 32.52 -45.13 -10.09
C SER A 289 32.12 -45.70 -8.69
N PRO A 290 30.82 -46.03 -8.46
CA PRO A 290 30.24 -46.28 -7.13
C PRO A 290 30.09 -47.77 -6.75
N MET A 291 30.02 -48.08 -5.45
CA MET A 291 29.62 -49.41 -4.94
C MET A 291 28.51 -49.33 -3.88
N ARG A 292 27.53 -50.22 -4.04
CA ARG A 292 26.29 -50.40 -3.27
C ARG A 292 26.53 -50.91 -1.85
N SER A 293 25.65 -50.57 -0.91
CA SER A 293 24.99 -51.56 -0.04
C SER A 293 23.66 -51.03 0.51
N ARG A 294 22.63 -51.89 0.41
CA ARG A 294 21.30 -51.73 1.00
C ARG A 294 21.31 -52.30 2.41
N GLN A 295 20.53 -51.73 3.32
CA GLN A 295 19.89 -52.48 4.40
C GLN A 295 18.53 -51.86 4.73
N ASP A 296 17.50 -52.68 4.56
CA ASP A 296 16.12 -52.46 4.96
C ASP A 296 15.97 -52.57 6.50
N SER A 297 15.04 -51.81 7.09
CA SER A 297 14.30 -52.26 8.27
C SER A 297 12.92 -51.61 8.31
N GLN A 298 11.89 -52.46 8.35
CA GLN A 298 10.46 -52.16 8.50
C GLN A 298 10.11 -51.77 9.94
N LEU A 299 8.95 -51.09 10.11
CA LEU A 299 7.90 -51.23 11.17
C LEU A 299 7.19 -49.85 11.31
N THR A 300 6.00 -49.61 10.73
CA THR A 300 4.63 -49.90 11.22
C THR A 300 4.29 -49.28 12.58
N VAL A 301 3.29 -48.39 12.63
CA VAL A 301 2.06 -48.44 13.49
C VAL A 301 1.29 -47.11 13.50
N MET A 302 0.05 -47.21 12.99
CA MET A 302 -1.26 -46.74 13.48
C MET A 302 -1.59 -45.27 13.84
N SER A 303 -2.80 -44.95 13.37
CA SER A 303 -3.66 -43.76 13.48
C SER A 303 -4.12 -43.40 14.89
N GLN A 304 -4.49 -42.13 15.10
CA GLN A 304 -5.61 -41.76 15.97
C GLN A 304 -6.20 -40.38 15.61
N GLU A 305 -7.51 -40.37 15.36
CA GLU A 305 -8.38 -39.20 15.21
C GLU A 305 -8.90 -38.73 16.59
N LEU A 306 -9.03 -37.41 16.79
CA LEU A 306 -10.04 -36.70 17.58
C LEU A 306 -9.68 -35.20 17.42
N GLY A 307 -10.53 -34.26 17.01
CA GLY A 307 -11.89 -33.91 17.41
C GLY A 307 -12.03 -32.40 17.15
N THR A 308 -13.11 -31.96 16.53
CA THR A 308 -13.36 -30.58 16.10
C THR A 308 -13.73 -29.65 17.27
N PRO A 309 -13.42 -28.35 17.14
CA PRO A 309 -14.44 -27.36 17.51
C PRO A 309 -14.63 -26.26 16.45
N GLU A 310 -15.88 -25.82 16.35
CA GLU A 310 -16.39 -24.75 15.49
C GLU A 310 -15.80 -23.38 15.89
N ILE A 311 -15.46 -22.55 14.90
CA ILE A 311 -14.98 -21.17 15.09
C ILE A 311 -16.04 -20.18 14.58
N LYS A 312 -16.56 -19.35 15.50
CA LYS A 312 -17.33 -18.14 15.20
C LYS A 312 -16.38 -16.94 15.24
N GLU A 313 -16.39 -16.15 14.16
CA GLU A 313 -15.65 -14.89 14.01
C GLU A 313 -16.20 -13.80 14.95
N ARG A 314 -15.32 -13.08 15.66
CA ARG A 314 -15.44 -11.66 16.10
C ARG A 314 -14.15 -11.19 16.79
N TYR A 315 -13.90 -9.89 16.68
CA TYR A 315 -12.60 -9.23 16.75
C TYR A 315 -12.21 -8.72 18.14
N SER A 316 -10.98 -9.04 18.55
CA SER A 316 -10.14 -8.26 19.46
C SER A 316 -8.66 -8.48 19.16
N ILE A 317 -7.83 -7.47 19.43
CA ILE A 317 -6.39 -7.49 19.16
C ILE A 317 -5.68 -7.87 20.45
N GLN A 318 -5.48 -9.16 20.65
CA GLN A 318 -4.47 -9.66 21.58
C GLN A 318 -3.36 -10.36 20.80
N MET A 319 -2.13 -9.95 21.05
CA MET A 319 -0.95 -10.49 20.38
C MET A 319 -0.45 -11.72 21.12
N ARG A 320 -0.64 -12.90 20.51
CA ARG A 320 -0.10 -14.17 21.02
C ARG A 320 1.42 -14.20 20.90
N TRP A 321 2.13 -13.79 21.97
CA TRP A 321 3.55 -14.11 22.13
C TRP A 321 3.77 -15.22 23.16
N SER A 322 2.79 -15.49 24.04
CA SER A 322 2.93 -16.41 25.17
C SER A 322 2.77 -17.90 24.84
N ASN A 323 2.17 -18.27 23.69
CA ASN A 323 1.95 -19.70 23.35
C ASN A 323 3.01 -20.29 22.39
N LEU A 324 4.14 -19.60 22.19
CA LEU A 324 5.24 -20.10 21.36
C LEU A 324 6.27 -20.95 22.14
N GLU A 325 6.12 -21.06 23.46
CA GLU A 325 6.97 -21.94 24.29
C GLU A 325 6.54 -23.42 24.23
N ASP A 326 5.32 -23.73 23.75
CA ASP A 326 4.76 -25.10 23.74
C ASP A 326 4.86 -25.85 22.41
N ILE A 327 5.61 -25.32 21.42
CA ILE A 327 6.15 -26.19 20.36
C ILE A 327 7.41 -26.85 20.93
N LYS A 328 7.19 -27.90 21.74
CA LYS A 328 8.26 -28.84 22.06
C LYS A 328 8.96 -29.21 20.78
N SER A 329 10.27 -28.99 20.78
CA SER A 329 11.26 -29.53 19.85
C SER A 329 10.95 -30.98 19.48
N SER A 330 10.08 -31.19 18.49
CA SER A 330 10.07 -32.42 17.72
C SER A 330 11.26 -32.30 16.79
N ARG A 331 12.37 -32.93 17.19
CA ARG A 331 13.59 -33.06 16.42
C ARG A 331 13.28 -33.44 14.97
N PHE A 332 13.31 -32.48 14.06
CA PHE A 332 13.45 -32.73 12.63
C PHE A 332 14.92 -32.55 12.28
N SER A 333 15.73 -33.53 12.67
CA SER A 333 17.03 -33.76 12.04
C SER A 333 16.79 -34.51 10.73
N TYR A 334 16.38 -33.80 9.67
CA TYR A 334 16.66 -34.26 8.32
C TYR A 334 17.92 -33.54 7.87
N VAL A 335 19.06 -34.22 8.07
CA VAL A 335 20.24 -33.99 7.25
C VAL A 335 19.85 -34.44 5.85
N SER A 336 19.36 -33.50 5.04
CA SER A 336 19.17 -33.73 3.61
C SER A 336 20.55 -33.84 2.97
N THR A 337 21.03 -35.06 2.79
CA THR A 337 22.03 -35.36 1.77
C THR A 337 21.40 -35.07 0.41
N ALA A 338 21.54 -33.82 -0.04
CA ALA A 338 21.09 -33.39 -1.35
C ALA A 338 22.00 -33.99 -2.42
N SER A 339 21.45 -34.90 -3.23
CA SER A 339 21.98 -35.17 -4.56
C SER A 339 21.61 -33.99 -5.46
N SER A 340 22.63 -33.29 -5.94
CA SER A 340 22.56 -32.06 -6.72
C SER A 340 21.95 -32.27 -8.12
N GLN A 341 20.92 -31.49 -8.43
CA GLN A 341 20.62 -31.03 -9.79
C GLN A 341 20.48 -29.49 -9.79
N PRO A 342 20.85 -28.82 -10.90
CA PRO A 342 20.99 -27.37 -10.92
C PRO A 342 19.64 -26.71 -11.20
N GLY A 343 19.08 -26.01 -10.21
CA GLY A 343 17.85 -25.22 -10.41
C GLY A 343 17.27 -24.58 -9.15
N ASP A 344 17.44 -25.20 -7.98
CA ASP A 344 16.77 -24.74 -6.75
C ASP A 344 17.72 -23.91 -5.88
N THR A 345 17.82 -22.61 -6.14
CA THR A 345 18.40 -21.68 -5.15
C THR A 345 17.35 -21.41 -4.09
N THR A 346 17.41 -22.13 -2.96
CA THR A 346 16.80 -21.63 -1.72
C THR A 346 17.29 -20.20 -1.49
N PRO A 347 16.40 -19.22 -1.29
CA PRO A 347 16.80 -17.83 -1.12
C PRO A 347 17.78 -17.74 0.06
N PHE A 348 18.94 -17.14 -0.17
CA PHE A 348 19.94 -16.94 0.88
C PHE A 348 19.31 -16.17 2.04
N ARG A 349 19.47 -16.71 3.25
CA ARG A 349 19.01 -16.08 4.47
C ARG A 349 20.23 -15.53 5.20
N PRO A 350 20.35 -14.20 5.36
CA PRO A 350 21.42 -13.62 6.14
C PRO A 350 21.45 -14.16 7.56
N VAL A 351 22.65 -14.30 8.13
CA VAL A 351 22.83 -14.69 9.53
C VAL A 351 23.39 -13.51 10.30
N TYR A 352 22.61 -13.03 11.27
CA TYR A 352 22.97 -11.92 12.14
C TYR A 352 23.53 -12.45 13.46
N LYS A 353 24.70 -11.95 13.86
CA LYS A 353 25.39 -12.32 15.11
C LYS A 353 25.36 -11.23 16.16
N GLY A 354 24.94 -10.02 15.79
CA GLY A 354 24.76 -8.91 16.73
C GLY A 354 23.62 -9.11 17.72
N ALA A 355 23.65 -8.30 18.78
CA ALA A 355 22.60 -8.29 19.80
C ALA A 355 21.27 -7.79 19.21
N SER A 356 20.15 -8.28 19.76
CA SER A 356 18.82 -7.79 19.37
C SER A 356 18.64 -6.33 19.79
N SER A 357 18.28 -5.50 18.82
CA SER A 357 18.00 -4.07 18.99
C SER A 357 16.48 -3.80 19.03
N ALA A 358 15.67 -4.84 19.29
CA ALA A 358 14.22 -4.79 19.26
C ALA A 358 13.54 -5.08 20.61
N PHE A 359 12.36 -4.50 20.80
CA PHE A 359 11.36 -4.91 21.78
C PHE A 359 9.99 -4.98 21.09
N CYS A 360 8.99 -5.62 21.68
CA CYS A 360 7.65 -5.76 21.11
C CYS A 360 6.56 -5.16 22.00
N VAL A 361 5.47 -4.71 21.37
CA VAL A 361 4.20 -4.39 22.03
C VAL A 361 3.40 -5.68 22.16
N GLN A 362 2.98 -6.02 23.37
CA GLN A 362 2.18 -7.22 23.65
C GLN A 362 0.68 -6.89 23.68
N LEU A 363 0.32 -5.73 24.22
CA LEU A 363 -1.06 -5.28 24.37
C LEU A 363 -1.11 -3.76 24.18
N PHE A 364 -2.14 -3.28 23.49
CA PHE A 364 -2.38 -1.85 23.29
C PHE A 364 -3.88 -1.57 23.26
N CYS A 365 -4.32 -0.58 24.01
CA CYS A 365 -5.66 -0.02 23.92
C CYS A 365 -5.63 1.48 24.21
N ILE A 366 -6.57 2.22 23.65
CA ILE A 366 -6.75 3.65 23.92
C ILE A 366 -8.21 3.99 23.65
N ASP A 367 -8.80 4.88 24.45
CA ASP A 367 -10.13 5.40 24.16
C ASP A 367 -10.15 6.09 22.78
N GLU A 368 -11.20 5.85 21.99
CA GLU A 368 -11.37 6.36 20.63
C GLU A 368 -11.19 7.89 20.54
N LYS A 369 -11.56 8.62 21.61
CA LYS A 369 -11.41 10.09 21.67
C LYS A 369 -9.95 10.53 21.65
N TYR A 370 -9.04 9.70 22.12
CA TYR A 370 -7.61 10.02 22.23
C TYR A 370 -6.73 9.23 21.26
N GLU A 371 -7.31 8.36 20.42
CA GLU A 371 -6.60 7.49 19.48
C GLU A 371 -5.62 8.27 18.57
N ALA A 372 -5.99 9.49 18.17
CA ALA A 372 -5.17 10.38 17.35
C ALA A 372 -3.85 10.84 18.03
N ARG A 373 -3.70 10.60 19.33
CA ARG A 373 -2.50 10.90 20.15
C ARG A 373 -1.74 9.64 20.56
N SER A 374 -2.10 8.47 20.05
CA SER A 374 -1.46 7.19 20.37
C SER A 374 0.06 7.16 20.14
N LEU A 375 0.59 7.94 19.20
CA LEU A 375 2.04 8.02 18.96
C LEU A 375 2.81 8.62 20.16
N ASP A 376 2.14 9.36 21.05
CA ASP A 376 2.78 9.96 22.23
C ASP A 376 3.40 8.87 23.14
N PHE A 377 2.84 7.65 23.17
CA PHE A 377 3.39 6.49 23.90
C PHE A 377 4.83 6.19 23.55
N MET A 378 5.16 6.28 22.26
CA MET A 378 6.43 5.78 21.74
C MET A 378 7.62 6.50 22.36
N LYS A 379 7.53 7.82 22.61
CA LYS A 379 8.63 8.58 23.24
C LYS A 379 8.96 8.05 24.64
N PHE A 380 7.93 7.76 25.45
CA PHE A 380 8.12 7.22 26.79
C PHE A 380 8.62 5.78 26.74
N VAL A 381 8.02 4.94 25.90
CA VAL A 381 8.38 3.53 25.77
C VAL A 381 9.85 3.35 25.32
N PHE A 382 10.31 4.11 24.34
CA PHE A 382 11.73 4.06 23.94
C PHE A 382 12.69 4.56 25.03
N SER A 383 12.22 5.37 25.98
CA SER A 383 13.04 5.79 27.13
C SER A 383 13.22 4.69 28.17
N LEU A 384 12.32 3.70 28.20
CA LEU A 384 12.42 2.52 29.06
C LEU A 384 13.47 1.52 28.54
N PHE A 385 13.73 1.51 27.21
CA PHE A 385 14.71 0.64 26.56
C PHE A 385 15.79 1.44 25.79
N PRO A 386 16.74 2.10 26.48
CA PRO A 386 17.74 2.97 25.83
C PRO A 386 18.60 2.27 24.77
N ASP A 387 18.86 0.98 24.92
CA ASP A 387 19.68 0.15 24.03
C ASP A 387 18.92 -0.40 22.81
N LYS A 388 17.58 -0.25 22.76
CA LYS A 388 16.76 -0.77 21.65
C LYS A 388 16.35 0.34 20.70
N ASN A 389 16.45 0.07 19.40
CA ASN A 389 16.09 1.00 18.34
C ASN A 389 14.80 0.62 17.60
N PHE A 390 14.30 -0.61 17.74
CA PHE A 390 13.10 -1.10 17.07
C PHE A 390 12.00 -1.48 18.05
N CYS A 391 10.77 -1.04 17.74
CA CYS A 391 9.54 -1.47 18.39
C CYS A 391 8.74 -2.33 17.42
N LEU A 392 8.43 -3.57 17.78
CA LEU A 392 7.72 -4.53 16.95
C LEU A 392 6.26 -4.69 17.41
N ILE A 393 5.37 -4.97 16.47
CA ILE A 393 3.96 -5.25 16.74
C ILE A 393 3.45 -6.28 15.73
N SER A 394 2.82 -7.34 16.22
CA SER A 394 2.33 -8.47 15.41
C SER A 394 0.80 -8.50 15.44
N LEU A 395 0.14 -8.23 14.33
CA LEU A 395 -1.32 -8.16 14.28
C LEU A 395 -1.91 -9.34 13.49
N PRO A 396 -3.03 -9.95 13.92
CA PRO A 396 -3.78 -10.88 13.09
C PRO A 396 -4.21 -10.21 11.77
N HIS A 397 -4.21 -10.96 10.66
CA HIS A 397 -4.46 -10.40 9.32
C HIS A 397 -5.79 -9.69 9.14
N LEU A 398 -6.82 -10.05 9.89
CA LEU A 398 -8.14 -9.42 9.75
C LEU A 398 -8.29 -8.15 10.60
N THR A 399 -7.24 -7.77 11.34
CA THR A 399 -7.22 -6.57 12.18
C THR A 399 -7.21 -5.31 11.31
N PRO A 400 -8.19 -4.40 11.49
CA PRO A 400 -8.17 -3.09 10.84
C PRO A 400 -6.98 -2.24 11.30
N GLU A 401 -6.45 -1.40 10.40
CA GLU A 401 -5.39 -0.46 10.76
C GLU A 401 -5.92 0.68 11.66
N PHE A 402 -5.46 0.74 12.91
CA PHE A 402 -5.72 1.83 13.87
C PHE A 402 -4.66 2.94 13.78
N VAL A 403 -4.88 4.12 14.38
CA VAL A 403 -4.02 5.30 14.12
C VAL A 403 -2.53 5.05 14.43
N LEU A 404 -2.21 4.31 15.51
CA LEU A 404 -0.83 4.02 15.86
C LEU A 404 -0.11 3.20 14.77
N ILE A 405 -0.75 2.15 14.23
CA ILE A 405 -0.12 1.25 13.26
C ILE A 405 0.18 1.94 11.92
N GLN A 406 -0.54 3.02 11.59
CA GLN A 406 -0.30 3.80 10.37
C GLN A 406 1.11 4.44 10.34
N ASN A 407 1.75 4.58 11.51
CA ASN A 407 3.13 5.07 11.63
C ASN A 407 4.18 3.96 11.51
N PHE A 408 3.77 2.69 11.60
CA PHE A 408 4.66 1.54 11.53
C PHE A 408 4.84 1.05 10.09
N VAL A 409 5.96 0.39 9.83
CA VAL A 409 6.27 -0.23 8.55
C VAL A 409 5.91 -1.70 8.61
N LYS A 410 4.99 -2.14 7.73
CA LYS A 410 4.70 -3.56 7.52
C LYS A 410 5.91 -4.25 6.90
N VAL A 411 6.33 -5.36 7.50
CA VAL A 411 7.43 -6.20 7.04
C VAL A 411 6.92 -7.19 5.98
N VAL A 412 7.75 -7.47 4.98
CA VAL A 412 7.42 -8.43 3.93
C VAL A 412 7.73 -9.85 4.43
N PRO A 413 6.74 -10.76 4.50
CA PRO A 413 7.01 -12.17 4.81
C PRO A 413 7.72 -12.87 3.64
N PHE A 414 8.49 -13.91 3.94
CA PHE A 414 8.97 -14.82 2.90
C PHE A 414 7.81 -15.66 2.33
N ASN A 415 7.96 -16.13 1.09
CA ASN A 415 6.92 -16.91 0.39
C ASN A 415 6.51 -18.20 1.14
N ASN A 416 7.38 -18.75 1.98
CA ASN A 416 7.14 -19.96 2.76
C ASN A 416 6.73 -19.67 4.23
N CYS A 417 6.41 -18.43 4.56
CA CYS A 417 5.95 -18.06 5.89
C CYS A 417 4.55 -18.65 6.15
N THR A 418 4.42 -19.41 7.23
CA THR A 418 3.16 -20.03 7.68
C THR A 418 2.50 -19.29 8.84
N LEU A 419 3.08 -18.16 9.29
CA LEU A 419 2.52 -17.37 10.38
C LEU A 419 1.24 -16.67 9.94
N ASP A 420 0.25 -16.67 10.82
CA ASP A 420 -1.07 -16.06 10.60
C ASP A 420 -1.15 -14.59 11.07
N GLN A 421 0.02 -13.94 11.18
CA GLN A 421 0.16 -12.59 11.70
C GLN A 421 1.03 -11.74 10.78
N ASP A 422 0.60 -10.49 10.61
CA ASP A 422 1.40 -9.45 9.98
C ASP A 422 2.34 -8.82 11.01
N LEU A 423 3.62 -8.72 10.66
CA LEU A 423 4.62 -8.03 11.48
C LEU A 423 4.79 -6.58 11.00
N TYR A 424 4.78 -5.66 11.96
CA TYR A 424 5.13 -4.27 11.72
C TYR A 424 6.23 -3.84 12.70
N PHE A 425 7.01 -2.84 12.29
CA PHE A 425 8.01 -2.23 13.16
C PHE A 425 7.98 -0.70 13.09
N PHE A 426 8.45 -0.07 14.16
CA PHE A 426 8.72 1.35 14.27
C PHE A 426 10.14 1.55 14.78
N HIS A 427 10.92 2.37 14.10
CA HIS A 427 12.30 2.68 14.50
C HIS A 427 12.36 3.97 15.33
N ARG A 428 13.25 4.04 16.32
CA ARG A 428 13.41 5.20 17.22
C ARG A 428 13.57 6.52 16.46
N SER A 429 14.35 6.55 15.38
CA SER A 429 14.52 7.76 14.57
C SER A 429 13.23 8.25 13.89
N GLY A 430 12.19 7.41 13.78
CA GLY A 430 10.86 7.83 13.35
C GLY A 430 10.20 8.85 14.30
N LEU A 431 10.66 8.96 15.55
CA LEU A 431 10.21 10.00 16.49
C LEU A 431 10.71 11.41 16.13
N LEU A 432 11.68 11.53 15.23
CA LEU A 432 12.22 12.81 14.81
C LEU A 432 11.17 13.54 13.96
N LYS A 433 10.54 14.56 14.55
CA LYS A 433 9.51 15.39 13.91
C LYS A 433 10.06 16.50 13.00
N LYS A 434 11.38 16.53 12.76
CA LYS A 434 12.09 17.60 12.04
C LYS A 434 12.58 17.12 10.67
N ILE A 435 11.69 16.52 9.88
CA ILE A 435 11.98 16.24 8.47
C ILE A 435 11.79 17.51 7.65
N LYS A 436 12.83 17.88 6.90
CA LYS A 436 12.80 19.02 5.98
C LYS A 436 12.86 18.50 4.56
N ILE A 437 11.93 18.94 3.72
CA ILE A 437 11.99 18.68 2.28
C ILE A 437 12.36 19.98 1.59
N ARG A 438 13.29 19.91 0.64
CA ARG A 438 13.78 21.05 -0.12
C ARG A 438 14.24 20.60 -1.50
N LEU A 439 14.47 21.57 -2.38
CA LEU A 439 15.16 21.32 -3.65
C LEU A 439 16.57 20.77 -3.38
N ALA A 440 17.00 19.84 -4.23
CA ALA A 440 18.32 19.24 -4.16
C ALA A 440 19.40 20.28 -4.52
N THR A 441 20.59 20.07 -3.97
CA THR A 441 21.78 20.87 -4.25
C THR A 441 22.95 19.95 -4.59
N LEU A 442 24.04 20.52 -5.11
CA LEU A 442 25.26 19.78 -5.42
C LEU A 442 25.83 19.01 -4.21
N LEU A 443 25.66 19.55 -3.00
CA LEU A 443 26.17 18.96 -1.76
C LEU A 443 25.44 17.65 -1.39
N ASP A 444 24.23 17.44 -1.88
CA ASP A 444 23.40 16.29 -1.52
C ASP A 444 23.82 15.00 -2.26
N THR A 445 24.65 15.11 -3.30
CA THR A 445 25.02 14.00 -4.20
C THR A 445 25.56 12.79 -3.43
N SER A 446 26.46 13.00 -2.47
CA SER A 446 27.05 11.92 -1.65
C SER A 446 26.02 11.28 -0.71
N GLY A 447 25.14 12.09 -0.11
CA GLY A 447 24.05 11.61 0.74
C GLY A 447 23.04 10.76 -0.05
N VAL A 448 22.71 11.20 -1.27
CA VAL A 448 21.85 10.45 -2.19
C VAL A 448 22.51 9.14 -2.60
N GLU A 449 23.79 9.15 -2.97
CA GLU A 449 24.53 7.95 -3.36
C GLU A 449 24.52 6.89 -2.24
N TYR A 450 24.71 7.30 -0.99
CA TYR A 450 24.61 6.41 0.17
C TYR A 450 23.19 5.81 0.29
N LEU A 451 22.16 6.65 0.20
CA LEU A 451 20.75 6.23 0.32
C LEU A 451 20.34 5.17 -0.71
N ILE A 452 20.79 5.32 -1.96
CA ILE A 452 20.35 4.46 -3.08
C ILE A 452 21.32 3.33 -3.43
N SER A 453 22.43 3.20 -2.71
CA SER A 453 23.50 2.22 -2.98
C SER A 453 22.97 0.81 -3.27
N ASN A 454 21.99 0.35 -2.48
CA ASN A 454 21.37 -0.98 -2.57
C ASN A 454 20.15 -1.06 -3.50
N LEU A 455 19.76 0.04 -4.16
CA LEU A 455 18.59 0.08 -5.05
C LEU A 455 18.96 -0.30 -6.48
N LYS A 456 18.07 -1.03 -7.14
CA LYS A 456 18.12 -1.23 -8.59
C LYS A 456 17.95 0.14 -9.29
N LEU A 457 18.72 0.38 -10.35
CA LEU A 457 18.75 1.65 -11.10
C LEU A 457 19.37 2.85 -10.35
N ASN A 458 20.16 2.61 -9.30
CA ASN A 458 20.90 3.65 -8.57
C ASN A 458 21.69 4.61 -9.49
N LYS A 459 22.37 4.09 -10.51
CA LYS A 459 23.15 4.89 -11.48
C LYS A 459 22.30 5.95 -12.19
N ARG A 460 21.06 5.62 -12.57
CA ARG A 460 20.16 6.55 -13.28
C ARG A 460 19.69 7.68 -12.39
N ILE A 461 19.37 7.36 -11.14
CA ILE A 461 18.96 8.38 -10.17
C ILE A 461 20.10 9.40 -10.00
N LEU A 462 21.36 8.95 -9.95
CA LEU A 462 22.53 9.83 -9.90
C LEU A 462 22.73 10.62 -11.20
N GLU A 463 22.57 9.99 -12.36
CA GLU A 463 22.66 10.65 -13.66
C GLU A 463 21.63 11.78 -13.80
N ASP A 464 20.38 11.52 -13.44
CA ASP A 464 19.30 12.51 -13.47
C ASP A 464 19.49 13.61 -12.42
N LEU A 465 19.97 13.28 -11.21
CA LEU A 465 20.33 14.28 -10.21
C LEU A 465 21.47 15.18 -10.72
N LYS A 466 22.47 14.59 -11.40
CA LYS A 466 23.56 15.35 -12.01
C LYS A 466 23.04 16.28 -13.11
N GLN A 467 22.16 15.79 -13.99
CA GLN A 467 21.53 16.62 -15.02
C GLN A 467 20.74 17.79 -14.42
N TYR A 468 20.03 17.55 -13.32
CA TYR A 468 19.34 18.61 -12.59
C TYR A 468 20.32 19.67 -12.08
N ASN A 469 21.41 19.24 -11.46
CA ASN A 469 22.43 20.15 -10.93
C ASN A 469 23.17 20.93 -12.03
N ASP A 470 23.37 20.32 -13.21
CA ASP A 470 24.11 20.94 -14.32
C ASP A 470 23.24 21.89 -15.15
N ALA A 471 21.99 21.51 -15.47
CA ALA A 471 21.16 22.19 -16.47
C ALA A 471 19.69 22.44 -16.07
N GLN A 472 19.21 21.83 -14.97
CA GLN A 472 17.80 21.86 -14.55
C GLN A 472 16.79 21.46 -15.65
N ARG A 473 17.28 20.74 -16.65
CA ARG A 473 16.52 20.25 -17.80
C ARG A 473 17.02 18.87 -18.16
N ASP A 474 16.11 18.06 -18.66
CA ASP A 474 16.48 16.76 -19.23
C ASP A 474 17.15 16.93 -20.61
N PRO A 475 17.70 15.86 -21.22
CA PRO A 475 18.34 15.94 -22.52
C PRO A 475 17.40 16.38 -23.66
N GLY A 476 16.08 16.27 -23.45
CA GLY A 476 15.04 16.75 -24.36
C GLY A 476 14.67 18.22 -24.17
N GLY A 477 15.24 18.89 -23.17
CA GLY A 477 14.98 20.29 -22.84
C GLY A 477 13.78 20.51 -21.91
N THR A 478 13.14 19.44 -21.43
CA THR A 478 12.01 19.50 -20.49
C THR A 478 12.51 19.91 -19.10
N PRO A 479 11.83 20.84 -18.40
CA PRO A 479 12.18 21.21 -17.04
C PRO A 479 12.24 20.00 -16.10
N LEU A 480 13.31 19.94 -15.32
CA LEU A 480 13.61 18.88 -14.36
C LEU A 480 13.71 19.50 -12.97
N GLN A 481 13.11 18.87 -11.96
CA GLN A 481 13.22 19.28 -10.57
C GLN A 481 13.58 18.08 -9.69
N ALA A 482 14.55 18.26 -8.80
CA ALA A 482 14.93 17.25 -7.81
C ALA A 482 14.71 17.77 -6.40
N PHE A 483 14.22 16.89 -5.52
CA PHE A 483 13.93 17.17 -4.13
C PHE A 483 14.64 16.17 -3.24
N VAL A 484 15.10 16.62 -2.08
CA VAL A 484 15.69 15.78 -1.04
C VAL A 484 14.91 15.94 0.26
N ALA A 485 14.75 14.83 0.97
CA ALA A 485 14.26 14.82 2.34
C ALA A 485 15.46 14.67 3.28
N GLU A 486 15.57 15.58 4.24
CA GLU A 486 16.68 15.70 5.17
C GLU A 486 16.17 15.56 6.62
N VAL A 487 16.84 14.71 7.40
CA VAL A 487 16.60 14.53 8.83
C VAL A 487 17.95 14.53 9.54
N ALA A 488 18.12 15.42 10.53
CA ALA A 488 19.37 15.56 11.28
C ALA A 488 20.61 15.66 10.35
N GLU A 489 20.54 16.52 9.33
CA GLU A 489 21.60 16.77 8.33
C GLU A 489 21.94 15.56 7.44
N GLN A 490 21.17 14.47 7.51
CA GLN A 490 21.31 13.31 6.65
C GLN A 490 20.21 13.29 5.59
N VAL A 491 20.60 13.01 4.33
CA VAL A 491 19.65 12.76 3.25
C VAL A 491 18.99 11.39 3.47
N VAL A 492 17.67 11.39 3.64
CA VAL A 492 16.85 10.20 3.89
C VAL A 492 15.87 9.90 2.77
N GLY A 493 15.73 10.80 1.79
CA GLY A 493 14.86 10.61 0.63
C GLY A 493 15.27 11.46 -0.57
N ILE A 494 14.90 11.00 -1.77
CA ILE A 494 15.07 11.70 -3.04
C ILE A 494 13.83 11.52 -3.92
N ALA A 495 13.42 12.59 -4.59
CA ALA A 495 12.43 12.56 -5.66
C ALA A 495 12.93 13.37 -6.86
N VAL A 496 12.69 12.88 -8.06
CA VAL A 496 13.00 13.60 -9.32
C VAL A 496 11.72 13.64 -10.15
N ILE A 497 11.32 14.83 -10.56
CA ILE A 497 10.13 15.06 -11.39
C ILE A 497 10.49 15.85 -12.65
N ARG A 498 9.69 15.67 -13.69
CA ARG A 498 9.77 16.40 -14.96
C ARG A 498 8.41 16.99 -15.29
N ASP A 499 8.36 18.04 -16.09
CA ASP A 499 7.07 18.51 -16.62
C ASP A 499 6.47 17.47 -17.56
N GLU A 500 5.16 17.22 -17.42
CA GLU A 500 4.46 16.27 -18.28
C GLU A 500 4.07 16.95 -19.59
N MET A 501 4.60 16.45 -20.71
CA MET A 501 4.39 17.04 -22.03
C MET A 501 3.28 16.32 -22.81
N ASP A 502 2.95 15.07 -22.46
CA ASP A 502 1.99 14.22 -23.17
C ASP A 502 0.60 14.21 -22.48
N ILE A 503 0.17 15.35 -21.94
CA ILE A 503 -1.08 15.47 -21.16
C ILE A 503 -2.30 15.12 -22.01
N GLU A 504 -2.35 15.57 -23.27
CA GLU A 504 -3.45 15.25 -24.18
C GLU A 504 -3.55 13.76 -24.48
N TYR A 505 -2.41 13.07 -24.59
CA TYR A 505 -2.35 11.62 -24.75
C TYR A 505 -2.88 10.91 -23.50
N ILE A 506 -2.44 11.34 -22.30
CA ILE A 506 -2.93 10.79 -21.04
C ILE A 506 -4.45 10.96 -20.94
N ARG A 507 -4.97 12.14 -21.29
CA ARG A 507 -6.41 12.42 -21.26
C ARG A 507 -7.20 11.57 -22.25
N SER A 508 -6.67 11.34 -23.46
CA SER A 508 -7.34 10.52 -24.49
C SER A 508 -7.27 9.02 -24.21
N HIS A 509 -6.25 8.56 -23.48
CA HIS A 509 -5.99 7.14 -23.26
C HIS A 509 -6.32 6.62 -21.87
N TYR A 510 -6.51 7.48 -20.87
CA TYR A 510 -6.79 7.07 -19.49
C TYR A 510 -7.97 7.84 -18.88
N ASN A 511 -8.70 7.19 -17.97
CA ASN A 511 -9.82 7.77 -17.21
C ASN A 511 -9.33 8.67 -16.07
N ILE A 512 -8.42 9.58 -16.37
CA ILE A 512 -7.83 10.49 -15.38
C ILE A 512 -8.85 11.55 -14.88
N GLU A 513 -9.91 11.79 -15.63
CA GLU A 513 -11.04 12.68 -15.27
C GLU A 513 -11.84 12.16 -14.06
N ASP A 514 -11.69 10.88 -13.70
CA ASP A 514 -12.23 10.33 -12.44
C ASP A 514 -11.53 10.96 -11.23
N PHE A 515 -10.31 11.50 -11.42
CA PHE A 515 -9.48 12.04 -10.35
C PHE A 515 -9.24 13.54 -10.46
N ILE A 516 -9.34 14.18 -11.63
CA ILE A 516 -9.08 15.62 -11.79
C ILE A 516 -10.04 16.31 -12.75
N TYR A 517 -10.27 17.61 -12.52
CA TYR A 517 -10.94 18.50 -13.47
C TYR A 517 -9.91 19.30 -14.28
N PHE A 518 -9.49 18.78 -15.43
CA PHE A 518 -8.44 19.39 -16.27
C PHE A 518 -8.57 20.90 -16.51
N SER A 519 -9.78 21.44 -16.62
CA SER A 519 -10.01 22.89 -16.79
C SER A 519 -9.47 23.75 -15.64
N HIS A 520 -9.15 23.14 -14.50
CA HIS A 520 -8.61 23.79 -13.31
C HIS A 520 -7.11 23.52 -13.11
N HIS A 521 -6.46 22.85 -14.07
CA HIS A 521 -5.03 22.59 -14.05
C HIS A 521 -4.35 23.21 -15.28
N GLN A 522 -3.31 24.00 -15.05
CA GLN A 522 -2.46 24.52 -16.12
C GLN A 522 -1.47 23.43 -16.57
N ARG A 523 -0.93 23.56 -17.79
CA ARG A 523 -0.03 22.56 -18.37
C ARG A 523 1.23 22.37 -17.51
N GLU A 524 1.75 23.47 -16.98
CA GLU A 524 2.94 23.51 -16.13
C GLU A 524 2.71 22.86 -14.76
N GLU A 525 1.46 22.72 -14.31
CA GLU A 525 1.14 22.10 -13.03
C GLU A 525 1.09 20.56 -13.08
N HIS A 526 1.22 19.99 -14.28
CA HIS A 526 1.30 18.56 -14.50
C HIS A 526 2.76 18.10 -14.53
N ALA A 527 3.10 17.13 -13.69
CA ALA A 527 4.45 16.59 -13.62
C ALA A 527 4.46 15.07 -13.68
N HIS A 528 5.54 14.55 -14.22
CA HIS A 528 5.89 13.14 -14.27
C HIS A 528 6.86 12.84 -13.14
N LEU A 529 6.51 11.92 -12.24
CA LEU A 529 7.39 11.39 -11.21
C LEU A 529 8.37 10.38 -11.80
N PHE A 530 9.63 10.75 -11.97
CA PHE A 530 10.61 9.88 -12.64
C PHE A 530 11.30 8.93 -11.66
N HIS A 531 11.70 9.46 -10.50
CA HIS A 531 12.34 8.71 -9.41
C HIS A 531 11.75 9.10 -8.05
N PHE A 532 11.57 8.11 -7.17
CA PHE A 532 11.20 8.37 -5.78
C PHE A 532 11.70 7.25 -4.85
N ALA A 533 12.58 7.61 -3.92
CA ALA A 533 13.11 6.72 -2.91
C ALA A 533 13.11 7.41 -1.55
N ILE A 534 12.67 6.70 -0.51
CA ILE A 534 12.76 7.15 0.89
C ILE A 534 13.27 5.98 1.73
N ASN A 535 14.12 6.26 2.71
CA ASN A 535 14.54 5.28 3.69
C ASN A 535 13.28 4.74 4.41
N PRO A 536 13.08 3.40 4.47
CA PRO A 536 11.85 2.84 5.01
C PRO A 536 11.54 3.27 6.46
N ILE A 537 12.55 3.61 7.27
CA ILE A 537 12.37 4.17 8.62
C ILE A 537 11.44 5.41 8.61
N PHE A 538 11.54 6.23 7.56
CA PHE A 538 10.79 7.47 7.40
C PHE A 538 9.59 7.31 6.45
N ARG A 539 9.17 6.08 6.14
CA ARG A 539 8.08 5.80 5.19
C ARG A 539 6.77 6.50 5.54
N HIS A 540 6.47 6.70 6.83
CA HIS A 540 5.27 7.43 7.28
C HIS A 540 5.23 8.88 6.76
N TYR A 541 6.39 9.50 6.48
CA TYR A 541 6.47 10.84 5.88
C TYR A 541 6.29 10.87 4.35
N THR A 542 6.02 9.74 3.69
CA THR A 542 5.87 9.73 2.23
C THR A 542 4.76 10.66 1.74
N LYS A 543 3.62 10.72 2.44
CA LYS A 543 2.52 11.64 2.12
C LYS A 543 2.96 13.10 2.24
N PHE A 544 3.73 13.42 3.28
CA PHE A 544 4.31 14.75 3.46
C PHE A 544 5.31 15.08 2.35
N PHE A 545 6.15 14.11 1.94
CA PHE A 545 7.07 14.30 0.82
C PHE A 545 6.32 14.62 -0.50
N LEU A 546 5.29 13.84 -0.83
CA LEU A 546 4.45 14.13 -2.01
C LEU A 546 3.77 15.50 -1.92
N LYS A 547 3.24 15.88 -0.73
CA LYS A 547 2.65 17.20 -0.48
C LYS A 547 3.66 18.32 -0.73
N GLU A 548 4.88 18.20 -0.23
CA GLU A 548 5.93 19.21 -0.43
C GLU A 548 6.40 19.30 -1.88
N ILE A 549 6.42 18.18 -2.63
CA ILE A 549 6.71 18.21 -4.07
C ILE A 549 5.68 19.10 -4.79
N PHE A 550 4.39 19.01 -4.43
CA PHE A 550 3.37 19.88 -5.01
C PHE A 550 3.53 21.35 -4.61
N ARG A 551 3.93 21.62 -3.37
CA ARG A 551 4.09 22.97 -2.82
C ARG A 551 5.32 23.68 -3.39
N LEU A 552 6.48 23.00 -3.38
CA LEU A 552 7.77 23.52 -3.83
C LEU A 552 7.97 23.45 -5.35
N GLY A 553 7.30 22.52 -6.02
CA GLY A 553 7.38 22.39 -7.49
C GLY A 553 6.33 23.20 -8.25
N HIS A 554 5.43 23.91 -7.56
CA HIS A 554 4.20 24.49 -8.13
C HIS A 554 3.39 23.50 -8.97
N LYS A 555 3.38 22.23 -8.54
CA LYS A 555 2.65 21.17 -9.22
C LYS A 555 1.32 20.90 -8.53
N SER A 556 0.42 20.29 -9.27
CA SER A 556 -0.89 19.86 -8.76
C SER A 556 -1.22 18.40 -9.07
N CYS A 557 -0.62 17.85 -10.14
CA CYS A 557 -0.80 16.45 -10.55
C CYS A 557 0.56 15.80 -10.76
N LEU A 558 0.72 14.57 -10.25
CA LEU A 558 1.89 13.73 -10.47
C LEU A 558 1.47 12.44 -11.15
N TYR A 559 2.10 12.13 -12.28
CA TYR A 559 1.91 10.93 -13.08
C TYR A 559 3.11 9.99 -12.94
N TYR A 560 2.86 8.68 -12.84
CA TYR A 560 3.89 7.66 -12.77
C TYR A 560 3.55 6.51 -13.71
N PRO A 561 4.11 6.50 -14.94
CA PRO A 561 3.96 5.39 -15.86
C PRO A 561 4.85 4.21 -15.45
N ILE A 562 4.29 3.00 -15.50
CA ILE A 562 5.01 1.74 -15.33
C ILE A 562 5.01 1.00 -16.65
N TYR A 563 6.17 0.95 -17.29
CA TYR A 563 6.35 0.18 -18.51
C TYR A 563 6.53 -1.32 -18.17
N PRO A 564 5.97 -2.23 -18.99
CA PRO A 564 6.26 -3.65 -18.87
C PRO A 564 7.77 -3.85 -19.06
N ALA A 565 8.37 -4.70 -18.23
CA ALA A 565 9.81 -4.97 -18.34
C ALA A 565 10.12 -5.59 -19.71
N SER A 566 10.71 -4.79 -20.61
CA SER A 566 11.17 -5.27 -21.91
C SER A 566 12.19 -6.39 -21.71
N ARG A 567 12.00 -7.50 -22.44
CA ARG A 567 13.06 -8.48 -22.66
C ARG A 567 14.23 -7.82 -23.41
N ASP A 568 15.42 -8.30 -23.09
CA ASP A 568 16.70 -8.17 -23.80
C ASP A 568 17.62 -6.97 -23.47
N GLY A 569 18.71 -7.31 -22.76
CA GLY A 569 20.06 -7.14 -23.30
C GLY A 569 20.69 -5.75 -23.23
N LYS A 570 21.54 -5.54 -22.21
CA LYS A 570 22.70 -4.60 -22.19
C LYS A 570 22.47 -3.11 -22.44
N PHE A 571 21.28 -2.65 -22.82
CA PHE A 571 20.92 -1.23 -22.85
C PHE A 571 19.66 -1.00 -22.03
N GLN A 572 19.87 -0.35 -20.90
CA GLN A 572 18.83 0.12 -20.00
C GLN A 572 17.97 1.16 -20.78
N SER A 573 16.69 0.84 -21.05
CA SER A 573 15.73 1.66 -21.83
C SER A 573 15.64 3.11 -21.32
N SER A 574 15.55 4.13 -22.18
CA SER A 574 15.35 5.55 -21.79
C SER A 574 14.12 5.80 -20.89
N TYR A 575 13.22 4.82 -20.78
CA TYR A 575 11.98 4.84 -19.99
C TYR A 575 12.03 3.99 -18.69
N ALA A 576 13.21 3.49 -18.28
CA ALA A 576 13.29 2.70 -17.04
C ALA A 576 13.19 3.60 -15.78
N HIS A 577 12.09 3.47 -15.05
CA HIS A 577 11.82 4.13 -13.78
C HIS A 577 12.37 3.32 -12.60
N SER A 578 12.81 3.99 -11.53
CA SER A 578 13.03 3.32 -10.25
C SER A 578 11.67 2.94 -9.65
N LEU A 579 11.55 1.72 -9.12
CA LEU A 579 10.35 1.29 -8.40
C LEU A 579 10.12 2.28 -7.24
N THR A 580 9.02 3.02 -7.31
CA THR A 580 8.72 4.06 -6.33
C THR A 580 8.28 3.45 -5.01
N SER A 581 8.99 3.82 -3.94
CA SER A 581 8.56 3.52 -2.56
C SER A 581 7.20 4.16 -2.20
N ALA A 582 6.73 5.12 -3.03
CA ALA A 582 5.45 5.78 -2.85
C ALA A 582 4.26 5.07 -3.52
N LEU A 583 4.45 3.97 -4.26
CA LEU A 583 3.39 3.42 -5.15
C LEU A 583 2.04 3.21 -4.45
N HIS A 584 2.06 2.77 -3.19
CA HIS A 584 0.88 2.57 -2.35
C HIS A 584 0.03 3.84 -2.10
N TYR A 585 0.64 5.02 -2.23
CA TYR A 585 -0.02 6.32 -2.10
C TYR A 585 -0.55 6.88 -3.42
N LEU A 586 -0.14 6.33 -4.57
CA LEU A 586 -0.74 6.67 -5.86
C LEU A 586 -1.98 5.80 -6.13
N VAL A 587 -2.83 6.25 -7.07
CA VAL A 587 -3.97 5.49 -7.57
C VAL A 587 -3.70 5.02 -8.99
N PRO A 588 -3.97 3.74 -9.33
CA PRO A 588 -3.89 3.28 -10.70
C PRO A 588 -5.05 3.89 -11.51
N VAL A 589 -4.76 4.35 -12.73
CA VAL A 589 -5.73 4.99 -13.62
C VAL A 589 -6.12 4.01 -14.71
N ARG A 590 -7.43 3.74 -14.83
CA ARG A 590 -7.93 2.78 -15.82
C ARG A 590 -7.65 3.26 -17.25
N PRO A 591 -7.13 2.40 -18.13
CA PRO A 591 -7.03 2.73 -19.54
C PRO A 591 -8.43 2.84 -20.17
N ARG A 592 -8.57 3.78 -21.09
CA ARG A 592 -9.77 3.94 -21.94
C ARG A 592 -9.75 2.88 -23.03
N ARG A 593 -10.90 2.25 -23.26
CA ARG A 593 -11.10 1.43 -24.46
C ARG A 593 -11.04 2.32 -25.69
N GLN A 594 -10.00 2.16 -26.50
CA GLN A 594 -9.83 2.91 -27.74
C GLN A 594 -10.67 2.31 -28.87
N ILE A 595 -11.30 3.17 -29.65
CA ILE A 595 -11.99 2.77 -30.87
C ILE A 595 -10.97 2.78 -32.00
N VAL A 596 -10.90 1.71 -32.80
CA VAL A 596 -10.05 1.67 -33.99
C VAL A 596 -10.78 2.38 -35.13
N TYR A 597 -10.30 3.58 -35.48
CA TYR A 597 -10.89 4.40 -36.53
C TYR A 597 -10.25 4.10 -37.89
N PRO A 598 -11.03 3.88 -38.96
CA PRO A 598 -10.50 3.78 -40.32
C PRO A 598 -10.15 5.19 -40.83
N LEU A 599 -8.98 5.70 -40.44
CA LEU A 599 -8.53 7.09 -40.68
C LEU A 599 -8.59 7.47 -42.16
N GLU A 600 -8.22 6.56 -43.06
CA GLU A 600 -8.24 6.77 -44.51
C GLU A 600 -9.66 7.02 -45.05
N LYS A 601 -10.69 6.39 -44.47
CA LYS A 601 -12.09 6.56 -44.90
C LYS A 601 -12.74 7.79 -44.29
N LEU A 602 -12.28 8.22 -43.11
CA LEU A 602 -12.87 9.33 -42.37
C LEU A 602 -12.35 10.69 -42.84
N GLY A 603 -11.14 10.78 -43.36
CA GLY A 603 -10.57 12.03 -43.89
C GLY A 603 -10.65 13.15 -42.85
N ILE A 604 -11.37 14.24 -43.19
CA ILE A 604 -11.57 15.39 -42.28
C ILE A 604 -12.40 15.07 -41.03
N ASN A 605 -13.17 13.98 -41.03
CA ASN A 605 -13.96 13.52 -39.89
C ASN A 605 -13.18 12.57 -38.97
N ALA A 606 -11.89 12.34 -39.26
CA ALA A 606 -11.04 11.52 -38.40
C ALA A 606 -10.87 12.19 -37.02
N PRO A 607 -10.77 11.39 -35.94
CA PRO A 607 -10.49 11.94 -34.62
C PRO A 607 -9.10 12.60 -34.58
N SER A 608 -8.83 13.34 -33.50
CA SER A 608 -7.52 13.98 -33.32
C SER A 608 -6.38 12.95 -33.37
N LYS A 609 -5.18 13.43 -33.73
CA LYS A 609 -3.97 12.60 -33.77
C LYS A 609 -3.70 11.92 -32.43
N GLU A 610 -3.97 12.60 -31.32
CA GLU A 610 -3.79 12.04 -29.97
C GLU A 610 -4.80 10.95 -29.60
N VAL A 611 -5.94 10.84 -30.27
CA VAL A 611 -6.91 9.74 -30.07
C VAL A 611 -6.61 8.57 -31.02
N SER A 612 -6.04 8.87 -32.19
CA SER A 612 -5.70 7.88 -33.20
C SER A 612 -4.28 7.32 -33.06
N LYS A 613 -3.46 7.90 -32.18
CA LYS A 613 -2.12 7.40 -31.83
C LYS A 613 -2.25 6.01 -31.23
N GLU A 614 -1.36 5.12 -31.62
CA GLU A 614 -1.37 3.77 -31.04
C GLU A 614 -1.07 3.84 -29.54
N PRO A 615 -1.79 3.08 -28.70
CA PRO A 615 -1.58 3.07 -27.27
C PRO A 615 -0.17 2.53 -26.97
N MET A 616 0.64 3.38 -26.35
CA MET A 616 1.88 2.96 -25.69
C MET A 616 1.55 1.98 -24.57
N SER A 617 2.29 0.88 -24.49
CA SER A 617 2.07 -0.16 -23.48
C SER A 617 2.72 0.23 -22.17
N TYR A 618 2.01 0.97 -21.31
CA TYR A 618 2.39 1.22 -19.91
C TYR A 618 1.16 1.31 -19.02
N ALA A 619 1.28 1.02 -17.73
CA ALA A 619 0.22 1.32 -16.76
C ALA A 619 0.42 2.72 -16.17
N LEU A 620 -0.64 3.48 -15.97
CA LEU A 620 -0.56 4.83 -15.42
C LEU A 620 -1.00 4.88 -13.97
N TYR A 621 -0.17 5.49 -13.13
CA TYR A 621 -0.51 5.85 -11.76
C TYR A 621 -0.56 7.36 -11.61
N HIS A 622 -1.39 7.84 -10.69
CA HIS A 622 -1.61 9.25 -10.47
C HIS A 622 -1.73 9.58 -8.99
N THR A 623 -1.30 10.78 -8.60
CA THR A 623 -1.67 11.41 -7.33
C THR A 623 -1.77 12.92 -7.51
N ASN A 624 -2.55 13.58 -6.67
CA ASN A 624 -2.73 15.03 -6.65
C ASN A 624 -2.82 15.53 -5.20
N ARG A 625 -2.98 16.85 -5.01
CA ARG A 625 -3.04 17.46 -3.67
C ARG A 625 -4.14 16.86 -2.79
N LYS A 626 -5.35 16.65 -3.30
CA LYS A 626 -6.47 16.07 -2.54
C LYS A 626 -6.22 14.63 -2.08
N LEU A 627 -5.56 13.82 -2.91
CA LEU A 627 -5.22 12.44 -2.59
C LEU A 627 -4.12 12.30 -1.52
N THR A 628 -3.27 13.33 -1.32
CA THR A 628 -2.17 13.24 -0.33
C THR A 628 -2.64 13.05 1.11
N LEU A 629 -3.74 13.71 1.50
CA LEU A 629 -4.34 13.57 2.82
C LEU A 629 -5.60 12.70 2.80
N GLU A 630 -5.90 12.02 1.69
CA GLU A 630 -7.02 11.09 1.62
C GLU A 630 -6.64 9.76 2.29
N PRO A 631 -7.35 9.33 3.35
CA PRO A 631 -7.10 8.03 3.95
C PRO A 631 -7.64 6.93 3.01
N LYS A 632 -6.81 5.92 2.76
CA LYS A 632 -7.26 4.68 2.10
C LYS A 632 -7.62 3.65 3.17
N ILE A 633 -8.69 2.90 2.96
CA ILE A 633 -9.05 1.80 3.83
C ILE A 633 -8.19 0.60 3.47
N THR A 634 -7.33 0.19 4.39
CA THR A 634 -6.48 -0.99 4.19
C THR A 634 -7.27 -2.26 4.45
N VAL A 635 -7.24 -3.18 3.49
CA VAL A 635 -7.79 -4.54 3.59
C VAL A 635 -6.62 -5.52 3.67
N ASN A 636 -6.45 -6.11 4.86
CA ASN A 636 -5.35 -7.02 5.16
C ASN A 636 -5.67 -8.51 4.93
N ALA A 637 -6.92 -8.84 4.62
CA ALA A 637 -7.34 -10.20 4.31
C ALA A 637 -6.52 -10.80 3.16
N ARG A 638 -6.09 -12.06 3.32
CA ARG A 638 -5.42 -12.85 2.30
C ARG A 638 -6.45 -13.33 1.29
N ILE A 639 -6.51 -12.64 0.16
CA ILE A 639 -7.41 -12.97 -0.95
C ILE A 639 -6.59 -13.78 -1.97
N VAL A 640 -6.89 -15.07 -2.07
CA VAL A 640 -6.22 -16.00 -2.98
C VAL A 640 -7.15 -16.32 -4.14
N VAL A 641 -6.70 -15.98 -5.34
CA VAL A 641 -7.39 -16.28 -6.61
C VAL A 641 -6.67 -17.44 -7.28
N VAL A 642 -7.40 -18.51 -7.60
CA VAL A 642 -6.84 -19.69 -8.27
C VAL A 642 -7.29 -19.70 -9.73
N GLY A 643 -6.32 -19.62 -10.64
CA GLY A 643 -6.53 -19.61 -12.08
C GLY A 643 -6.49 -18.20 -12.67
N ALA A 644 -5.59 -17.99 -13.63
CA ALA A 644 -5.44 -16.73 -14.38
C ALA A 644 -6.39 -16.63 -15.59
N SER A 645 -7.64 -17.09 -15.45
CA SER A 645 -8.66 -16.98 -16.50
C SER A 645 -9.17 -15.55 -16.64
N ASN A 646 -9.91 -15.26 -17.71
CA ASN A 646 -10.55 -13.94 -17.91
C ASN A 646 -11.37 -13.49 -16.69
N VAL A 647 -12.04 -14.43 -16.00
CA VAL A 647 -12.80 -14.15 -14.77
C VAL A 647 -11.88 -13.77 -13.61
N GLY A 648 -10.81 -14.55 -13.40
CA GLY A 648 -9.85 -14.29 -12.32
C GLY A 648 -9.09 -12.97 -12.52
N ILE A 649 -8.68 -12.68 -13.76
CA ILE A 649 -8.03 -11.42 -14.10
C ILE A 649 -8.99 -10.23 -13.96
N SER A 650 -10.24 -10.35 -14.41
CA SER A 650 -11.26 -9.29 -14.26
C SER A 650 -11.59 -9.00 -12.79
N PHE A 651 -11.64 -10.04 -11.96
CA PHE A 651 -11.80 -9.90 -10.52
C PHE A 651 -10.64 -9.13 -9.90
N LEU A 652 -9.39 -9.52 -10.18
CA LEU A 652 -8.19 -8.84 -9.70
C LEU A 652 -8.10 -7.39 -10.20
N GLU A 653 -8.39 -7.16 -11.48
CA GLU A 653 -8.48 -5.83 -12.09
C GLU A 653 -9.45 -4.94 -11.30
N THR A 654 -10.65 -5.45 -11.01
CA THR A 654 -11.67 -4.69 -10.28
C THR A 654 -11.16 -4.24 -8.91
N LEU A 655 -10.50 -5.13 -8.15
CA LEU A 655 -9.95 -4.82 -6.83
C LEU A 655 -8.79 -3.81 -6.90
N VAL A 656 -7.84 -3.99 -7.83
CA VAL A 656 -6.67 -3.13 -7.96
C VAL A 656 -7.06 -1.69 -8.32
N PHE A 657 -8.09 -1.51 -9.15
CA PHE A 657 -8.55 -0.17 -9.55
C PHE A 657 -9.53 0.50 -8.57
N CYS A 658 -9.77 -0.07 -7.39
CA CYS A 658 -10.52 0.60 -6.33
C CYS A 658 -9.67 1.67 -5.62
N ALA A 659 -9.86 2.95 -5.95
CA ALA A 659 -9.02 4.05 -5.45
C ALA A 659 -9.01 4.25 -3.91
N HIS A 660 -10.14 3.94 -3.25
CA HIS A 660 -10.34 4.15 -1.80
C HIS A 660 -9.92 2.94 -0.95
N LEU A 661 -9.61 1.80 -1.58
CA LEU A 661 -9.19 0.57 -0.91
C LEU A 661 -7.70 0.30 -1.17
N LYS A 662 -7.04 -0.30 -0.20
CA LYS A 662 -5.65 -0.77 -0.32
C LYS A 662 -5.59 -2.22 0.12
N PHE A 663 -5.48 -3.13 -0.85
CA PHE A 663 -5.27 -4.55 -0.56
C PHE A 663 -3.79 -4.81 -0.31
N THR A 664 -3.44 -5.46 0.81
CA THR A 664 -2.03 -5.77 1.12
C THR A 664 -1.64 -7.18 0.69
N ASN A 665 -2.60 -8.11 0.63
CA ASN A 665 -2.36 -9.53 0.45
C ASN A 665 -3.23 -10.12 -0.69
N LEU A 666 -3.03 -9.67 -1.93
CA LEU A 666 -3.64 -10.28 -3.12
C LEU A 666 -2.67 -11.30 -3.73
N THR A 667 -3.11 -12.56 -3.83
CA THR A 667 -2.30 -13.64 -4.40
C THR A 667 -3.03 -14.34 -5.55
N LEU A 668 -2.35 -14.52 -6.67
CA LEU A 668 -2.81 -15.34 -7.80
C LEU A 668 -2.00 -16.63 -7.85
N ILE A 669 -2.69 -17.77 -7.80
CA ILE A 669 -2.11 -19.09 -8.08
C ILE A 669 -2.43 -19.44 -9.52
N SER A 670 -1.40 -19.65 -10.34
CA SER A 670 -1.55 -19.95 -11.76
C SER A 670 -0.42 -20.85 -12.23
N THR A 671 -0.71 -21.83 -13.10
CA THR A 671 0.28 -22.76 -13.63
C THR A 671 1.45 -22.06 -14.31
N HIS A 672 1.17 -20.96 -15.01
CA HIS A 672 2.13 -20.22 -15.84
C HIS A 672 2.37 -18.79 -15.34
N GLY A 673 1.82 -18.44 -14.18
CA GLY A 673 1.83 -17.09 -13.63
C GLY A 673 0.83 -16.14 -14.29
N LEU A 674 1.14 -14.84 -14.30
CA LEU A 674 0.29 -13.82 -14.94
C LEU A 674 0.42 -13.86 -16.47
N PRO A 675 -0.71 -13.73 -17.20
CA PRO A 675 -0.70 -13.62 -18.65
C PRO A 675 0.05 -12.36 -19.11
N GLY A 676 0.59 -12.38 -20.34
CA GLY A 676 1.35 -11.27 -20.93
C GLY A 676 2.85 -11.19 -20.55
N LYS A 677 3.34 -11.99 -19.59
CA LYS A 677 4.78 -12.02 -19.22
C LYS A 677 5.68 -12.80 -20.17
N LYS A 678 5.13 -13.77 -20.90
CA LYS A 678 5.83 -14.54 -21.95
C LYS A 678 5.13 -14.26 -23.27
N LEU A 679 5.67 -13.31 -24.05
CA LEU A 679 5.30 -13.16 -25.46
C LEU A 679 5.88 -14.36 -26.23
N LEU A 680 5.18 -15.49 -26.22
CA LEU A 680 5.38 -16.52 -27.25
C LEU A 680 4.91 -15.93 -28.59
N GLY A 681 5.46 -16.43 -29.70
CA GLY A 681 5.16 -15.90 -31.03
C GLY A 681 3.67 -15.97 -31.37
N SER A 682 3.21 -15.04 -32.22
CA SER A 682 1.82 -14.95 -32.68
C SER A 682 1.28 -16.26 -33.31
N GLU A 683 2.16 -17.14 -33.77
CA GLU A 683 1.82 -18.42 -34.39
C GLU A 683 1.30 -19.46 -33.40
N GLN A 684 1.80 -19.52 -32.16
CA GLN A 684 1.32 -20.50 -31.16
C GLN A 684 -0.12 -20.20 -30.71
N ARG A 685 -0.51 -18.93 -30.70
CA ARG A 685 -1.85 -18.50 -30.26
C ARG A 685 -2.96 -18.80 -31.25
N LYS A 686 -2.64 -19.07 -32.52
CA LYS A 686 -3.65 -19.43 -33.53
C LYS A 686 -4.33 -20.77 -33.26
N PHE A 687 -3.75 -21.61 -32.38
CA PHE A 687 -4.37 -22.86 -31.96
C PHE A 687 -5.54 -22.65 -30.97
N LEU A 688 -5.58 -21.52 -30.26
CA LEU A 688 -6.61 -21.21 -29.28
C LEU A 688 -7.63 -20.24 -29.88
N ALA A 689 -8.91 -20.45 -29.58
CA ALA A 689 -9.94 -19.47 -29.89
C ALA A 689 -9.68 -18.18 -29.10
N SER A 690 -9.74 -17.03 -29.77
CA SER A 690 -9.61 -15.74 -29.08
C SER A 690 -10.96 -15.31 -28.53
N ASP A 691 -11.06 -15.20 -27.21
CA ASP A 691 -12.23 -14.63 -26.52
C ASP A 691 -12.30 -13.10 -26.63
N GLN A 692 -11.29 -12.46 -27.26
CA GLN A 692 -11.12 -11.00 -27.42
C GLN A 692 -11.28 -10.16 -26.12
N SER A 693 -11.22 -10.80 -24.95
CA SER A 693 -11.51 -10.17 -23.67
C SER A 693 -10.31 -9.40 -23.12
N TYR A 694 -9.11 -9.98 -23.23
CA TYR A 694 -7.84 -9.33 -22.88
C TYR A 694 -6.79 -9.65 -23.94
N THR A 695 -5.96 -8.65 -24.25
CA THR A 695 -4.75 -8.77 -25.06
C THR A 695 -3.50 -8.58 -24.18
N ASP A 696 -2.31 -8.95 -24.68
CA ASP A 696 -1.07 -8.64 -23.97
C ASP A 696 -0.89 -7.16 -23.69
N LYS A 697 -1.37 -6.32 -24.62
CA LYS A 697 -1.37 -4.87 -24.44
C LYS A 697 -2.23 -4.49 -23.24
N ASP A 698 -3.42 -5.06 -23.11
CA ASP A 698 -4.29 -4.82 -21.94
C ASP A 698 -3.62 -5.25 -20.64
N HIS A 699 -2.95 -6.40 -20.60
CA HIS A 699 -2.19 -6.84 -19.43
C HIS A 699 -1.04 -5.88 -19.07
N ALA A 700 -0.36 -5.32 -20.07
CA ALA A 700 0.67 -4.30 -19.85
C ALA A 700 0.08 -2.97 -19.32
N LEU A 701 -1.09 -2.56 -19.82
CA LEU A 701 -1.78 -1.33 -19.37
C LEU A 701 -2.31 -1.42 -17.93
N MET A 702 -2.58 -2.63 -17.43
CA MET A 702 -3.04 -2.83 -16.05
C MET A 702 -1.89 -2.96 -15.04
N SER A 703 -0.76 -3.56 -15.44
CA SER A 703 0.38 -3.86 -14.57
C SER A 703 -0.01 -4.56 -13.25
N LEU A 704 -0.83 -5.62 -13.33
CA LEU A 704 -1.29 -6.37 -12.15
C LEU A 704 -0.16 -6.91 -11.29
N CYS A 705 1.02 -7.17 -11.87
CA CYS A 705 2.21 -7.61 -11.15
C CYS A 705 2.73 -6.60 -10.11
N SER A 706 2.30 -5.35 -10.17
CA SER A 706 2.64 -4.33 -9.17
C SER A 706 1.90 -4.51 -7.83
N TRP A 707 0.77 -5.23 -7.83
CA TRP A 707 -0.12 -5.35 -6.66
C TRP A 707 -0.46 -6.79 -6.30
N VAL A 708 -0.32 -7.72 -7.26
CA VAL A 708 -0.70 -9.12 -7.09
C VAL A 708 0.55 -9.98 -7.00
N ASN A 709 0.69 -10.68 -5.88
CA ASN A 709 1.70 -11.72 -5.70
C ASN A 709 1.33 -12.93 -6.56
N VAL A 710 2.30 -13.52 -7.25
CA VAL A 710 2.05 -14.64 -8.16
C VAL A 710 2.78 -15.87 -7.65
N VAL A 711 2.00 -16.90 -7.33
CA VAL A 711 2.51 -18.23 -7.03
C VAL A 711 2.35 -19.07 -8.29
N VAL A 712 3.48 -19.40 -8.92
CA VAL A 712 3.49 -20.19 -10.15
C VAL A 712 3.39 -21.67 -9.79
N GLY A 713 2.28 -22.30 -10.12
CA GLY A 713 2.08 -23.71 -9.85
C GLY A 713 0.62 -24.15 -10.02
N ARG A 714 0.42 -25.46 -10.06
CA ARG A 714 -0.89 -26.08 -10.16
C ARG A 714 -1.43 -26.37 -8.77
N MET A 715 -2.59 -25.84 -8.42
CA MET A 715 -3.28 -26.24 -7.19
C MET A 715 -3.69 -27.72 -7.30
N THR A 716 -3.34 -28.52 -6.29
CA THR A 716 -3.60 -29.97 -6.26
C THR A 716 -4.62 -30.36 -5.19
N ALA A 717 -4.68 -29.64 -4.07
CA ALA A 717 -5.63 -29.88 -2.99
C ALA A 717 -6.08 -28.59 -2.31
N ILE A 718 -7.24 -28.66 -1.63
CA ILE A 718 -7.79 -27.58 -0.81
C ILE A 718 -8.13 -28.19 0.56
N ASP A 719 -7.56 -27.63 1.62
CA ASP A 719 -8.01 -27.88 2.99
C ASP A 719 -8.84 -26.70 3.47
N ARG A 720 -10.16 -26.94 3.58
CA ARG A 720 -11.11 -25.90 4.01
C ARG A 720 -11.10 -25.67 5.52
N ALA A 721 -10.75 -26.68 6.30
CA ALA A 721 -10.76 -26.58 7.76
C ALA A 721 -9.54 -25.77 8.23
N ALA A 722 -8.37 -26.04 7.64
CA ALA A 722 -7.14 -25.29 7.90
C ALA A 722 -6.99 -24.04 7.02
N LYS A 723 -7.96 -23.72 6.16
CA LYS A 723 -7.98 -22.57 5.23
C LYS A 723 -6.67 -22.39 4.42
N HIS A 724 -6.22 -23.46 3.77
CA HIS A 724 -5.06 -23.40 2.87
C HIS A 724 -5.26 -24.21 1.60
N VAL A 725 -4.45 -23.91 0.59
CA VAL A 725 -4.36 -24.67 -0.67
C VAL A 725 -2.96 -25.22 -0.84
N VAL A 726 -2.88 -26.42 -1.43
CA VAL A 726 -1.61 -27.08 -1.74
C VAL A 726 -1.32 -26.90 -3.22
N VAL A 727 -0.15 -26.35 -3.54
CA VAL A 727 0.33 -26.10 -4.89
C VAL A 727 1.35 -27.19 -5.27
N SER A 728 1.52 -27.45 -6.57
CA SER A 728 2.54 -28.34 -7.11
C SER A 728 3.90 -28.04 -6.46
N GLN A 729 4.59 -29.07 -5.96
CA GLN A 729 5.77 -29.03 -5.06
C GLN A 729 5.46 -29.09 -3.55
N GLU A 730 4.20 -29.35 -3.16
CA GLU A 730 3.74 -29.43 -1.75
C GLU A 730 3.82 -28.10 -0.99
N ASP A 731 3.99 -26.98 -1.71
CA ASP A 731 3.91 -25.64 -1.15
C ASP A 731 2.49 -25.32 -0.67
N ILE A 732 2.39 -24.70 0.50
CA ILE A 732 1.13 -24.33 1.15
C ILE A 732 0.89 -22.83 1.02
N VAL A 733 -0.30 -22.45 0.55
CA VAL A 733 -0.74 -21.05 0.51
C VAL A 733 -1.99 -20.88 1.36
N LEU A 734 -1.88 -20.07 2.41
CA LEU A 734 -2.98 -19.74 3.33
C LEU A 734 -3.93 -18.71 2.71
N TYR A 735 -5.22 -18.79 3.04
CA TYR A 735 -6.22 -17.84 2.56
C TYR A 735 -7.24 -17.48 3.64
N ASP A 736 -7.76 -16.24 3.57
CA ASP A 736 -8.99 -15.86 4.29
C ASP A 736 -10.19 -15.95 3.34
N HIS A 737 -9.98 -15.53 2.09
CA HIS A 737 -10.93 -15.68 0.99
C HIS A 737 -10.28 -16.42 -0.18
N LEU A 738 -10.87 -17.55 -0.58
CA LEU A 738 -10.45 -18.34 -1.74
C LEU A 738 -11.44 -18.15 -2.89
N ILE A 739 -10.94 -17.67 -4.03
CA ILE A 739 -11.73 -17.46 -5.25
C ILE A 739 -11.24 -18.46 -6.31
N LEU A 740 -12.13 -19.35 -6.75
CA LEU A 740 -11.81 -20.37 -7.74
C LEU A 740 -12.24 -19.92 -9.13
N CYS A 741 -11.25 -19.59 -9.97
CA CYS A 741 -11.39 -19.15 -11.35
C CYS A 741 -10.67 -20.11 -12.31
N THR A 742 -10.74 -21.42 -12.05
CA THR A 742 -9.98 -22.48 -12.74
C THR A 742 -10.47 -22.81 -14.15
N GLY A 743 -11.58 -22.22 -14.61
CA GLY A 743 -12.10 -22.41 -15.96
C GLY A 743 -12.51 -23.85 -16.27
N GLN A 744 -12.52 -24.19 -17.56
CA GLN A 744 -12.78 -25.53 -18.10
C GLN A 744 -11.55 -26.00 -18.90
N GLN A 745 -11.42 -27.32 -19.08
CA GLN A 745 -10.34 -27.92 -19.86
C GLN A 745 -10.89 -29.03 -20.75
N TYR A 746 -10.31 -29.18 -21.94
CA TYR A 746 -10.50 -30.33 -22.81
C TYR A 746 -10.02 -31.59 -22.13
N GLN A 747 -10.78 -32.67 -22.31
CA GLN A 747 -10.45 -33.99 -21.80
C GLN A 747 -10.24 -34.94 -22.96
N VAL A 748 -9.36 -35.91 -22.76
CA VAL A 748 -9.18 -37.00 -23.71
C VAL A 748 -10.51 -37.74 -23.86
N PRO A 749 -11.05 -37.84 -25.09
CA PRO A 749 -12.33 -38.52 -25.30
C PRO A 749 -12.21 -39.99 -24.93
N CYS A 750 -13.17 -40.50 -24.16
CA CYS A 750 -13.22 -41.92 -23.82
C CYS A 750 -13.73 -42.71 -25.04
N PRO A 751 -13.03 -43.78 -25.45
CA PRO A 751 -13.52 -44.67 -26.50
C PRO A 751 -14.91 -45.20 -26.13
N THR A 752 -15.86 -45.10 -27.03
CA THR A 752 -17.24 -45.55 -26.80
C THR A 752 -17.41 -47.07 -26.85
N GLY A 753 -16.36 -47.80 -27.26
CA GLY A 753 -16.43 -49.25 -27.50
C GLY A 753 -17.29 -49.64 -28.72
N ALA A 754 -17.78 -48.65 -29.48
CA ALA A 754 -18.59 -48.88 -30.65
C ALA A 754 -17.77 -49.48 -31.78
N ASP A 755 -18.35 -50.48 -32.46
CA ASP A 755 -17.73 -51.12 -33.61
C ASP A 755 -17.69 -50.12 -34.79
N ILE A 756 -16.47 -49.76 -35.20
CA ILE A 756 -16.21 -48.77 -36.25
C ILE A 756 -16.81 -49.23 -37.59
N SER A 757 -16.95 -50.53 -37.81
CA SER A 757 -17.52 -51.09 -39.04
C SER A 757 -19.01 -50.81 -39.20
N GLN A 758 -19.72 -50.50 -38.11
CA GLN A 758 -21.17 -50.33 -38.10
C GLN A 758 -21.61 -48.87 -38.32
N HIS A 759 -20.67 -47.92 -38.47
CA HIS A 759 -20.94 -46.50 -38.73
C HIS A 759 -21.99 -45.86 -37.80
N LEU A 760 -22.00 -46.28 -36.53
CA LEU A 760 -22.94 -45.80 -35.52
C LEU A 760 -22.77 -44.30 -35.27
N THR A 761 -23.88 -43.58 -35.12
CA THR A 761 -23.85 -42.14 -34.83
C THR A 761 -23.85 -41.88 -33.33
N THR A 762 -23.45 -40.67 -32.92
CA THR A 762 -23.43 -40.27 -31.50
C THR A 762 -24.79 -40.45 -30.81
N ARG A 763 -25.91 -40.46 -31.56
CA ARG A 763 -27.27 -40.68 -31.04
C ARG A 763 -27.54 -42.14 -30.64
N ASP A 764 -26.82 -43.09 -31.22
CA ASP A 764 -27.03 -44.53 -31.07
C ASP A 764 -26.24 -45.12 -29.87
N ILE A 765 -25.49 -44.29 -29.15
CA ILE A 765 -24.63 -44.67 -28.01
C ILE A 765 -25.09 -43.90 -26.75
N PRO A 766 -25.97 -44.47 -25.90
CA PRO A 766 -26.63 -43.71 -24.83
C PRO A 766 -25.78 -43.50 -23.57
N GLU A 767 -24.85 -44.42 -23.23
CA GLU A 767 -24.32 -44.53 -21.85
C GLU A 767 -22.85 -44.14 -21.66
N GLY A 768 -22.04 -44.01 -22.72
CA GLY A 768 -20.60 -43.76 -22.62
C GLY A 768 -20.16 -42.29 -22.44
N ARG A 769 -21.08 -41.32 -22.56
CA ARG A 769 -20.73 -39.89 -22.70
C ARG A 769 -20.12 -39.23 -21.46
N LYS A 770 -20.23 -39.85 -20.28
CA LYS A 770 -19.72 -39.31 -19.00
C LYS A 770 -18.50 -40.06 -18.46
N GLN A 771 -18.01 -41.08 -19.17
CA GLN A 771 -16.84 -41.83 -18.72
C GLN A 771 -15.57 -41.03 -18.98
N ARG A 772 -14.69 -40.94 -17.97
CA ARG A 772 -13.39 -40.30 -18.07
C ARG A 772 -12.37 -41.35 -18.50
N TYR A 773 -11.60 -41.06 -19.54
CA TYR A 773 -10.53 -41.96 -19.97
C TYR A 773 -9.44 -42.02 -18.89
N THR A 774 -9.18 -43.22 -18.36
CA THR A 774 -8.14 -43.48 -17.34
C THR A 774 -6.94 -44.26 -17.89
N GLY A 775 -6.98 -44.63 -19.17
CA GLY A 775 -5.90 -45.36 -19.83
C GLY A 775 -4.68 -44.48 -20.17
N GLN A 776 -3.66 -45.09 -20.75
CA GLN A 776 -2.50 -44.35 -21.24
C GLN A 776 -2.89 -43.49 -22.45
N VAL A 777 -2.63 -42.19 -22.38
CA VAL A 777 -2.91 -41.26 -23.48
C VAL A 777 -1.85 -41.47 -24.58
N PRO A 778 -2.27 -41.63 -25.86
CA PRO A 778 -1.32 -41.75 -26.97
C PRO A 778 -0.41 -40.53 -27.07
N ARG A 779 0.87 -40.74 -27.41
CA ARG A 779 1.88 -39.66 -27.50
C ARG A 779 1.61 -38.61 -28.59
N ASN A 780 0.75 -38.93 -29.56
CA ASN A 780 0.33 -38.05 -30.65
C ASN A 780 -1.01 -37.34 -30.35
N HIS A 781 -1.56 -37.47 -29.14
CA HIS A 781 -2.80 -36.81 -28.72
C HIS A 781 -2.49 -35.61 -27.82
N PHE A 782 -2.95 -34.43 -28.19
CA PHE A 782 -2.75 -33.18 -27.46
C PHE A 782 -4.09 -32.54 -27.11
N THR A 783 -4.30 -32.22 -25.83
CA THR A 783 -5.40 -31.35 -25.39
C THR A 783 -4.86 -29.93 -25.29
N LEU A 784 -5.36 -29.02 -26.13
CA LEU A 784 -4.84 -27.66 -26.23
C LEU A 784 -5.61 -26.75 -25.27
N ASN A 785 -5.20 -26.69 -24.00
CA ASN A 785 -5.88 -25.87 -22.98
C ASN A 785 -5.20 -24.52 -22.76
N ASP A 786 -3.88 -24.45 -22.96
CA ASP A 786 -3.09 -23.24 -22.75
C ASP A 786 -2.01 -23.06 -23.83
N GLU A 787 -1.33 -21.90 -23.80
CA GLU A 787 -0.30 -21.57 -24.78
C GLU A 787 0.91 -22.54 -24.75
N GLU A 788 1.19 -23.15 -23.60
CA GLU A 788 2.30 -24.09 -23.45
C GLU A 788 1.94 -25.46 -24.03
N ASP A 789 0.70 -25.91 -23.87
CA ASP A 789 0.15 -27.07 -24.59
C ASP A 789 0.25 -26.88 -26.11
N CYS A 790 -0.09 -25.67 -26.61
CA CYS A 790 0.05 -25.33 -28.03
C CYS A 790 1.51 -25.33 -28.49
N LEU A 791 2.42 -24.80 -27.68
CA LEU A 791 3.86 -24.82 -27.97
C LEU A 791 4.37 -26.28 -28.04
N ASN A 792 3.99 -27.11 -27.09
CA ASN A 792 4.35 -28.53 -27.04
C ASN A 792 3.83 -29.29 -28.27
N ALA A 793 2.57 -29.07 -28.64
CA ALA A 793 1.99 -29.64 -29.85
C ALA A 793 2.73 -29.16 -31.11
N GLN A 794 3.05 -27.87 -31.20
CA GLN A 794 3.79 -27.30 -32.35
C GLN A 794 5.21 -27.87 -32.47
N ILE A 795 5.94 -27.99 -31.35
CA ILE A 795 7.27 -28.60 -31.30
C ILE A 795 7.18 -30.05 -31.77
N TRP A 796 6.19 -30.81 -31.27
CA TRP A 796 5.99 -32.19 -31.68
C TRP A 796 5.71 -32.32 -33.17
N ILE A 797 4.80 -31.50 -33.73
CA ILE A 797 4.46 -31.49 -35.15
C ILE A 797 5.68 -31.17 -36.02
N ARG A 798 6.51 -30.20 -35.61
CA ARG A 798 7.74 -29.83 -36.34
C ARG A 798 8.77 -30.94 -36.34
N ASN A 799 8.91 -31.66 -35.23
CA ASN A 799 9.87 -32.75 -35.09
C ASN A 799 9.41 -34.05 -35.79
N HIS A 800 8.12 -34.18 -36.12
CA HIS A 800 7.52 -35.38 -36.73
C HIS A 800 6.90 -35.09 -38.10
N SER A 801 7.51 -34.21 -38.89
CA SER A 801 7.06 -33.87 -40.25
C SER A 801 6.91 -35.12 -41.12
N ILE A 802 5.68 -35.29 -41.64
CA ILE A 802 5.13 -36.51 -42.23
C ILE A 802 5.78 -36.79 -43.59
N THR A 803 6.51 -37.90 -43.74
CA THR A 803 6.66 -38.59 -45.03
C THR A 803 5.35 -39.35 -45.33
N THR A 804 4.90 -39.31 -46.58
CA THR A 804 3.57 -39.70 -47.08
C THR A 804 3.11 -41.16 -46.81
N GLU A 805 3.89 -41.99 -46.13
CA GLU A 805 3.60 -43.42 -45.94
C GLU A 805 3.05 -43.80 -44.55
N ASP A 806 3.10 -42.93 -43.53
CA ASP A 806 2.68 -43.27 -42.14
C ASP A 806 1.38 -42.54 -41.69
N ARG A 807 0.21 -42.97 -42.20
CA ARG A 807 -1.11 -42.45 -41.72
C ARG A 807 -1.41 -42.77 -40.24
N GLN A 808 -0.69 -43.70 -39.61
CA GLN A 808 -0.89 -44.07 -38.21
C GLN A 808 -0.25 -43.11 -37.19
N ARG A 809 0.54 -42.12 -37.65
CA ARG A 809 1.28 -41.18 -36.77
C ARG A 809 0.78 -39.73 -36.85
N SER A 810 -0.42 -39.50 -37.37
CA SER A 810 -0.97 -38.14 -37.45
C SER A 810 -1.25 -37.56 -36.04
N PRO A 811 -0.96 -36.26 -35.80
CA PRO A 811 -1.32 -35.59 -34.55
C PRO A 811 -2.84 -35.51 -34.41
N VAL A 812 -3.35 -35.80 -33.22
CA VAL A 812 -4.75 -35.57 -32.84
C VAL A 812 -4.78 -34.40 -31.90
N LEU A 813 -5.39 -33.30 -32.33
CA LEU A 813 -5.55 -32.08 -31.54
C LEU A 813 -7.00 -32.01 -31.03
N CYS A 814 -7.18 -31.93 -29.72
CA CYS A 814 -8.45 -31.63 -29.10
C CYS A 814 -8.43 -30.17 -28.66
N CYS A 815 -9.22 -29.32 -29.33
CA CYS A 815 -9.22 -27.88 -29.18
C CYS A 815 -10.63 -27.29 -29.31
#